data_AF-A0A026WN52-F1
#
_entry.id   AF-A0A026WN52-F1
#
_cell.length_a   1.000
_cell.length_b   1.000
_cell.length_c   1.000
_cell.angle_alpha   90.00
_cell.angle_beta   90.00
_cell.angle_gamma   90.00
#
_symmetry.space_group_name_H-M   'P 1'
#
loop_
_entity.id
_entity.type
_entity.pdbx_description
1 polymer ?
#
loop_
_entity_poly.entity_id
_entity_poly.type
_entity_poly.pdbx_seq_one_letter_code
_entity_poly.pdbx_strand_id
1 'polypeptide(L)'
;MTNVDVILSQLGWQDGFRIPVANEENKRLEEEVAQKAKLKISLIAKLENLEERRKMMKKHVGDLTVRHEFNQKLLAEHSTQLEMENHFYRLSGNVESSLCQEAREFDKEWTDVNCRVSSVETELLRMMNKLSEAKRTIQFDEDSLRKWEEKLAQKEEDNQLIESYMKQDAQKYKELEQKRQKFNAELETYRQAIVKTVDEAQEMEIVLDRTTKLYAEALKERRQMINQWTQSVNVLRQRDNDIQNCLKELETLREISREKKSNLVEAEKFLNDQIADNKQLQDSIKQSEKKLAAIQEKQRDMTEAIGAHAVEVHTQKKLVIELSRRIQQVRANTKKKRAEIENKRTKTDNCQKRIDDLSSTLEEIESQKLNVEERTRRLEKMIEDDEKRKSVIVKELNRLQAAILRVTNKIIELENERKTMQMQMQGEQKKIDVLAGLIAKENQLLEEKKETFYQVEFNLQKCEMKLERIRGQERDKSEAEKKRKKIEELQASLDEKTATSKLLQNQIANLEHDMKKISNCLSNENEELERLRSKKQDLLLLVDGGEKRLRAAQSRNEEKQVEENIMRLRVSQLERMTSNVSDEVYDLEKYRLHLEAALKERTAEIAAQKEALAVQKRVAGTECSELRTAVAERKGRIRQLQARYDSGIASLGTTPDGLPMSTAYVKIQSAQERYLLREQGDKLDETIRRTEQEIRSMENTLRVVNVCNDKYKDSVGAVDEDGPERVEQKRLDEQMYDARQKLRQRQARLQRLFDDLQKAQNDHTVLLDDIEKAKEDKENKHRYLSDLEKQVVEQTEKISRADKNLRKAQKDVQNLYISKRDDTVLLQQREVELRELQEQNAMALQDIAEFTIRHVEAEAYVKKLLIAKNIELPSFPPPTKSSTSLYGSSAGSIDQPLKSTSRVSAFTSSRESFGSVVKIEPRFEEPSSNASRKMTKYNPRPTKIAPKQSSRK
;
A
#
# COMPACT_ATOMS: atom_id res chain seq x y z
N MET A 1 92.42 79.24 -45.32
CA MET A 1 92.95 80.11 -44.25
C MET A 1 92.90 81.55 -44.72
N THR A 2 92.59 82.48 -43.83
CA THR A 2 92.20 83.86 -44.16
C THR A 2 93.39 84.82 -44.10
N ASN A 3 93.47 85.76 -45.04
CA ASN A 3 94.55 86.76 -45.11
C ASN A 3 94.58 87.70 -43.87
N VAL A 4 93.45 87.78 -43.14
CA VAL A 4 93.32 88.52 -41.87
C VAL A 4 94.24 87.96 -40.77
N ASP A 5 94.42 86.64 -40.68
CA ASP A 5 95.25 86.02 -39.64
C ASP A 5 96.72 86.41 -39.73
N VAL A 6 97.22 86.61 -40.96
CA VAL A 6 98.59 87.03 -41.28
C VAL A 6 98.82 88.50 -40.95
N ILE A 7 97.82 89.35 -41.20
CA ILE A 7 97.86 90.77 -40.85
C ILE A 7 97.86 90.94 -39.31
N LEU A 8 97.06 90.13 -38.59
CA LEU A 8 97.04 90.15 -37.13
C LEU A 8 98.34 89.64 -36.48
N SER A 9 99.09 88.72 -37.10
CA SER A 9 100.47 88.40 -36.65
C SER A 9 101.44 89.54 -36.90
N GLN A 10 101.39 90.16 -38.10
CA GLN A 10 102.30 91.27 -38.44
C GLN A 10 102.09 92.52 -37.59
N LEU A 11 100.87 92.76 -37.10
CA LEU A 11 100.55 93.83 -36.14
C LEU A 11 100.82 93.47 -34.67
N GLY A 12 101.24 92.22 -34.38
CA GLY A 12 101.55 91.77 -33.02
C GLY A 12 100.34 91.55 -32.11
N TRP A 13 99.14 91.34 -32.68
CA TRP A 13 97.87 91.22 -31.94
C TRP A 13 97.34 89.77 -31.89
N GLN A 14 98.21 88.76 -32.03
CA GLN A 14 97.81 87.36 -31.87
C GLN A 14 97.81 86.87 -30.41
N ASP A 15 98.51 87.54 -29.49
CA ASP A 15 98.75 87.03 -28.13
C ASP A 15 97.70 87.54 -27.11
N GLY A 16 96.46 87.02 -27.25
CA GLY A 16 95.39 86.98 -26.24
C GLY A 16 94.72 88.29 -25.80
N PHE A 17 95.51 89.30 -25.39
CA PHE A 17 95.03 90.41 -24.54
C PHE A 17 95.23 91.83 -25.11
N ARG A 18 95.86 91.99 -26.29
CA ARG A 18 96.06 93.32 -26.90
C ARG A 18 94.84 93.72 -27.75
N ILE A 19 94.11 94.77 -27.33
CA ILE A 19 92.90 95.21 -28.03
C ILE A 19 93.18 96.44 -28.94
N PRO A 20 92.75 96.41 -30.23
CA PRO A 20 93.01 97.49 -31.20
C PRO A 20 92.68 98.92 -30.77
N VAL A 21 91.66 99.09 -29.92
CA VAL A 21 91.15 100.40 -29.45
C VAL A 21 90.92 100.39 -27.93
N ALA A 22 91.95 100.03 -27.17
CA ALA A 22 91.94 100.10 -25.71
C ALA A 22 91.96 101.56 -25.19
N ASN A 23 91.11 101.86 -24.19
CA ASN A 23 91.15 103.12 -23.44
C ASN A 23 92.36 103.15 -22.46
N GLU A 24 92.60 104.30 -21.79
CA GLU A 24 93.77 104.46 -20.91
C GLU A 24 93.75 103.59 -19.64
N GLU A 25 92.60 103.07 -19.22
CA GLU A 25 92.53 102.07 -18.15
C GLU A 25 92.94 100.69 -18.65
N ASN A 26 92.38 100.25 -19.78
CA ASN A 26 92.71 98.95 -20.38
C ASN A 26 94.19 98.89 -20.81
N LYS A 27 94.78 99.98 -21.32
CA LYS A 27 96.22 100.03 -21.61
C LYS A 27 97.09 99.85 -20.37
N ARG A 28 96.73 100.47 -19.24
CA ARG A 28 97.46 100.29 -17.97
C ARG A 28 97.34 98.85 -17.45
N LEU A 29 96.18 98.22 -17.61
CA LEU A 29 95.97 96.81 -17.27
C LEU A 29 96.76 95.88 -18.20
N GLU A 30 96.79 96.12 -19.52
CA GLU A 30 97.63 95.37 -20.47
C GLU A 30 99.13 95.47 -20.11
N GLU A 31 99.61 96.65 -19.70
CA GLU A 31 101.00 96.85 -19.29
C GLU A 31 101.33 96.19 -17.95
N GLU A 32 100.43 96.24 -16.97
CA GLU A 32 100.59 95.54 -15.69
C GLU A 32 100.62 94.02 -15.89
N VAL A 33 99.75 93.48 -16.75
CA VAL A 33 99.75 92.05 -17.15
C VAL A 33 101.06 91.70 -17.86
N ALA A 34 101.54 92.52 -18.80
CA ALA A 34 102.79 92.28 -19.52
C ALA A 34 104.04 92.33 -18.61
N GLN A 35 104.07 93.25 -17.63
CA GLN A 35 105.12 93.29 -16.62
C GLN A 35 105.08 92.03 -15.74
N LYS A 36 103.91 91.66 -15.22
CA LYS A 36 103.72 90.43 -14.42
C LYS A 36 104.07 89.17 -15.21
N ALA A 37 103.81 89.12 -16.52
CA ALA A 37 104.19 88.02 -17.39
C ALA A 37 105.71 87.88 -17.57
N LYS A 38 106.44 88.99 -17.81
CA LYS A 38 107.91 88.95 -17.87
C LYS A 38 108.54 88.58 -16.51
N LEU A 39 107.99 89.10 -15.42
CA LEU A 39 108.41 88.74 -14.05
C LEU A 39 108.17 87.23 -13.82
N LYS A 40 106.98 86.71 -14.16
CA LYS A 40 106.63 85.28 -14.12
C LYS A 40 107.64 84.42 -14.89
N ILE A 41 108.01 84.76 -16.13
CA ILE A 41 109.00 83.98 -16.91
C ILE A 41 110.39 84.02 -16.26
N SER A 42 110.86 85.19 -15.82
CA SER A 42 112.17 85.31 -15.14
C SER A 42 112.21 84.59 -13.79
N LEU A 43 111.07 84.52 -13.10
CA LEU A 43 110.87 83.74 -11.90
C LEU A 43 110.83 82.24 -12.23
N ILE A 44 110.15 81.80 -13.29
CA ILE A 44 110.13 80.40 -13.72
C ILE A 44 111.54 79.89 -14.05
N ALA A 45 112.34 80.61 -14.83
CA ALA A 45 113.71 80.14 -15.14
C ALA A 45 114.62 80.06 -13.89
N LYS A 46 114.43 80.98 -12.92
CA LYS A 46 115.08 80.88 -11.60
C LYS A 46 114.48 79.77 -10.74
N LEU A 47 113.18 79.52 -10.86
CA LEU A 47 112.47 78.43 -10.21
C LEU A 47 113.07 77.13 -10.72
N GLU A 48 113.06 76.84 -12.02
CA GLU A 48 113.61 75.62 -12.64
C GLU A 48 115.06 75.33 -12.20
N ASN A 49 115.96 76.32 -12.24
CA ASN A 49 117.36 76.13 -11.85
C ASN A 49 117.52 75.90 -10.33
N LEU A 50 116.77 76.64 -9.51
CA LEU A 50 116.64 76.34 -8.08
C LEU A 50 115.90 75.02 -7.84
N GLU A 51 115.04 74.57 -8.73
CA GLU A 51 114.22 73.37 -8.61
C GLU A 51 114.99 72.13 -8.99
N GLU A 52 115.94 72.19 -9.93
CA GLU A 52 116.94 71.14 -10.21
C GLU A 52 117.97 71.06 -9.09
N ARG A 53 118.47 72.19 -8.57
CA ARG A 53 119.31 72.18 -7.36
C ARG A 53 118.52 71.67 -6.15
N ARG A 54 117.25 72.03 -6.02
CA ARG A 54 116.28 71.44 -5.06
C ARG A 54 115.91 70.01 -5.44
N LYS A 55 116.12 69.51 -6.66
CA LYS A 55 115.87 68.11 -7.07
C LYS A 55 117.02 67.23 -6.61
N MET A 56 118.26 67.67 -6.84
CA MET A 56 119.46 67.05 -6.29
C MET A 56 119.48 67.12 -4.76
N MET A 57 119.18 68.28 -4.17
CA MET A 57 119.00 68.38 -2.71
C MET A 57 117.77 67.59 -2.23
N LYS A 58 116.63 67.54 -2.92
CA LYS A 58 115.50 66.63 -2.57
C LYS A 58 115.84 65.16 -2.77
N LYS A 59 116.87 64.80 -3.55
CA LYS A 59 117.33 63.43 -3.70
C LYS A 59 118.28 63.04 -2.59
N HIS A 60 119.26 63.88 -2.25
CA HIS A 60 120.15 63.60 -1.10
C HIS A 60 119.47 63.82 0.26
N VAL A 61 118.64 64.88 0.40
CA VAL A 61 117.63 64.94 1.46
C VAL A 61 116.77 63.70 1.34
N GLY A 62 116.23 63.33 0.18
CA GLY A 62 115.45 62.10 -0.04
C GLY A 62 116.10 60.84 0.51
N ASP A 63 117.40 60.63 0.35
CA ASP A 63 118.13 59.49 0.91
C ASP A 63 118.36 59.63 2.42
N LEU A 64 118.54 60.86 2.91
CA LEU A 64 118.64 61.20 4.33
C LEU A 64 117.30 61.24 5.05
N THR A 65 116.17 61.53 4.40
CA THR A 65 114.81 61.30 4.89
C THR A 65 114.49 59.83 4.73
N VAL A 66 114.87 59.11 3.68
CA VAL A 66 114.70 57.64 3.67
C VAL A 66 115.43 57.00 4.86
N ARG A 67 116.61 57.50 5.28
CA ARG A 67 117.28 57.03 6.52
C ARG A 67 116.77 57.65 7.82
N HIS A 68 116.38 58.93 7.83
CA HIS A 68 115.80 59.60 8.99
C HIS A 68 114.40 59.07 9.22
N GLU A 69 113.51 59.10 8.24
CA GLU A 69 112.25 58.34 8.21
C GLU A 69 112.44 56.85 8.44
N PHE A 70 113.53 56.16 8.08
CA PHE A 70 113.65 54.75 8.48
C PHE A 70 113.93 54.61 9.99
N ASN A 71 114.79 55.45 10.56
CA ASN A 71 115.02 55.46 12.01
C ASN A 71 113.87 56.13 12.80
N GLN A 72 113.12 57.03 12.17
CA GLN A 72 111.98 57.75 12.73
C GLN A 72 110.69 56.97 12.50
N LYS A 73 110.60 56.10 11.48
CA LYS A 73 109.60 55.01 11.43
C LYS A 73 109.96 53.99 12.47
N LEU A 74 111.20 53.48 12.56
CA LEU A 74 111.57 52.55 13.65
C LEU A 74 111.34 53.14 15.06
N LEU A 75 111.70 54.41 15.31
CA LEU A 75 111.45 55.09 16.58
C LEU A 75 109.99 55.51 16.75
N ALA A 76 109.23 55.81 15.69
CA ALA A 76 107.79 56.04 15.78
C ALA A 76 106.98 54.75 15.65
N GLU A 77 107.56 53.60 15.36
CA GLU A 77 106.95 52.27 15.42
C GLU A 77 107.22 51.70 16.80
N HIS A 78 108.36 51.99 17.44
CA HIS A 78 108.48 51.85 18.89
C HIS A 78 107.64 52.89 19.66
N SER A 79 107.62 54.17 19.28
CA SER A 79 106.79 55.18 19.94
C SER A 79 105.32 54.95 19.66
N THR A 80 104.90 54.64 18.43
CA THR A 80 103.50 54.20 18.20
C THR A 80 103.24 52.79 18.69
N GLN A 81 104.18 51.87 18.91
CA GLN A 81 103.88 50.62 19.62
C GLN A 81 103.67 50.87 21.12
N LEU A 82 104.46 51.74 21.74
CA LEU A 82 104.34 52.07 23.16
C LEU A 82 103.17 53.03 23.40
N GLU A 83 102.91 53.96 22.48
CA GLU A 83 101.69 54.76 22.42
C GLU A 83 100.48 53.92 21.99
N MET A 84 100.61 52.87 21.16
CA MET A 84 99.52 51.91 20.89
C MET A 84 99.29 51.02 22.09
N GLU A 85 100.29 50.57 22.85
CA GLU A 85 100.05 49.87 24.12
C GLU A 85 99.43 50.82 25.15
N ASN A 86 99.87 52.08 25.21
CA ASN A 86 99.31 53.10 26.10
C ASN A 86 97.94 53.61 25.60
N HIS A 87 97.63 53.47 24.31
CA HIS A 87 96.34 53.73 23.64
C HIS A 87 95.49 52.46 23.50
N PHE A 88 96.01 51.25 23.77
CA PHE A 88 95.26 50.02 23.98
C PHE A 88 94.97 49.86 25.47
N TYR A 89 95.81 50.39 26.35
CA TYR A 89 95.52 50.60 27.76
C TYR A 89 94.56 51.77 27.95
N ARG A 90 94.73 52.90 27.23
CA ARG A 90 93.74 53.99 27.18
C ARG A 90 92.54 53.67 26.31
N LEU A 91 92.60 52.81 25.28
CA LEU A 91 91.38 52.26 24.67
C LEU A 91 90.75 51.25 25.62
N SER A 92 91.47 50.40 26.33
CA SER A 92 90.83 49.55 27.35
C SER A 92 90.19 50.39 28.43
N GLY A 93 90.83 51.45 28.92
CA GLY A 93 90.27 52.38 29.91
C GLY A 93 89.20 53.33 29.36
N ASN A 94 89.27 53.72 28.08
CA ASN A 94 88.27 54.58 27.42
C ASN A 94 87.16 53.78 26.75
N VAL A 95 87.33 52.50 26.46
CA VAL A 95 86.29 51.54 26.05
C VAL A 95 85.73 50.86 27.30
N GLU A 96 86.44 50.78 28.42
CA GLU A 96 85.83 50.55 29.73
C GLU A 96 85.02 51.79 30.15
N SER A 97 85.56 53.00 30.01
CA SER A 97 84.82 54.24 30.30
C SER A 97 83.75 54.55 29.25
N SER A 98 83.89 54.11 27.99
CA SER A 98 82.89 54.28 26.93
C SER A 98 81.99 53.06 26.76
N LEU A 99 82.29 51.88 27.32
CA LEU A 99 81.29 50.86 27.61
C LEU A 99 80.64 51.11 28.96
N CYS A 100 81.22 51.92 29.85
CA CYS A 100 80.52 52.49 31.01
C CYS A 100 79.72 53.73 30.65
N GLN A 101 80.13 54.51 29.65
CA GLN A 101 79.36 55.64 29.13
C GLN A 101 78.34 55.16 28.11
N GLU A 102 78.63 54.22 27.22
CA GLU A 102 77.63 53.45 26.48
C GLU A 102 76.82 52.55 27.41
N ALA A 103 77.29 52.01 28.54
CA ALA A 103 76.36 51.41 29.51
C ALA A 103 75.50 52.47 30.19
N ARG A 104 75.95 53.72 30.34
CA ARG A 104 75.13 54.84 30.85
C ARG A 104 74.29 55.53 29.78
N GLU A 105 74.58 55.33 28.51
CA GLU A 105 73.90 55.94 27.37
C GLU A 105 73.02 54.92 26.68
N PHE A 106 73.39 53.65 26.63
CA PHE A 106 72.46 52.52 26.63
C PHE A 106 71.71 52.36 27.96
N ASP A 107 72.10 52.84 29.14
CA ASP A 107 71.16 52.89 30.29
C ASP A 107 70.23 54.11 30.15
N LYS A 108 70.69 55.26 29.63
CA LYS A 108 69.81 56.41 29.37
C LYS A 108 68.86 56.11 28.22
N GLU A 109 69.34 55.54 27.13
CA GLU A 109 68.56 55.04 26.00
C GLU A 109 67.84 53.77 26.38
N TRP A 110 68.31 52.89 27.26
CA TRP A 110 67.46 51.83 27.81
C TRP A 110 66.42 52.45 28.73
N THR A 111 66.63 53.58 29.43
CA THR A 111 65.54 54.27 30.16
C THR A 111 64.68 55.16 29.27
N ASP A 112 65.14 55.70 28.15
CA ASP A 112 64.33 56.50 27.21
C ASP A 112 63.60 55.59 26.24
N VAL A 113 64.26 54.57 25.71
CA VAL A 113 63.62 53.42 25.06
C VAL A 113 62.77 52.66 26.06
N ASN A 114 63.09 52.45 27.35
CA ASN A 114 62.15 51.86 28.33
C ASN A 114 61.14 52.88 28.89
N CYS A 115 61.27 54.19 28.69
CA CYS A 115 60.19 55.16 28.95
C CYS A 115 59.33 55.37 27.70
N ARG A 116 59.86 55.16 26.50
CA ARG A 116 59.16 55.11 25.22
C ARG A 116 58.63 53.72 24.91
N VAL A 117 59.12 52.68 25.57
CA VAL A 117 58.61 51.30 25.64
C VAL A 117 57.85 51.12 26.93
N SER A 118 57.95 51.95 27.98
CA SER A 118 56.87 52.05 28.98
C SER A 118 55.75 52.96 28.48
N SER A 119 56.02 53.96 27.64
CA SER A 119 54.98 54.76 26.98
C SER A 119 54.34 53.95 25.86
N VAL A 120 55.13 53.30 24.99
CA VAL A 120 54.61 52.33 24.03
C VAL A 120 54.07 51.11 24.74
N GLU A 121 54.59 50.55 25.84
CA GLU A 121 53.91 49.45 26.56
C GLU A 121 52.71 49.94 27.34
N THR A 122 52.59 51.18 27.81
CA THR A 122 51.30 51.65 28.36
C THR A 122 50.33 52.05 27.27
N GLU A 123 50.78 52.42 26.08
CA GLU A 123 49.97 52.70 24.89
C GLU A 123 49.62 51.42 24.11
N LEU A 124 50.46 50.39 24.19
CA LEU A 124 50.34 49.04 23.65
C LEU A 124 49.80 48.10 24.72
N LEU A 125 49.74 48.45 26.01
CA LEU A 125 48.80 47.87 26.99
C LEU A 125 47.47 48.60 26.93
N ARG A 126 47.40 49.88 26.55
CA ARG A 126 46.11 50.52 26.23
C ARG A 126 45.56 50.00 24.91
N MET A 127 46.42 49.74 23.92
CA MET A 127 46.08 49.12 22.65
C MET A 127 46.08 47.58 22.73
N MET A 128 46.71 46.90 23.69
CA MET A 128 46.54 45.45 23.98
C MET A 128 45.46 45.19 25.02
N ASN A 129 45.01 46.18 25.77
CA ASN A 129 43.70 46.15 26.42
C ASN A 129 42.65 46.39 25.35
N LYS A 130 42.73 47.43 24.50
CA LYS A 130 41.82 47.55 23.35
C LYS A 130 41.92 46.41 22.33
N LEU A 131 43.05 45.72 22.20
CA LEU A 131 43.27 44.52 21.36
C LEU A 131 43.19 43.23 22.18
N SER A 132 42.86 43.24 23.48
CA SER A 132 42.41 42.05 24.24
C SER A 132 41.03 42.24 24.86
N GLU A 133 40.42 43.38 24.61
CA GLU A 133 39.00 43.68 24.50
C GLU A 133 38.61 43.36 23.07
N ALA A 134 39.27 43.92 22.04
CA ALA A 134 39.00 43.55 20.65
C ALA A 134 39.53 42.17 20.26
N LYS A 135 40.55 41.57 20.91
CA LYS A 135 40.74 40.10 20.84
C LYS A 135 39.92 39.35 21.88
N ARG A 136 39.29 39.95 22.90
CA ARG A 136 38.24 39.21 23.63
C ARG A 136 36.93 39.20 22.87
N THR A 137 36.58 40.22 22.10
CA THR A 137 35.46 40.17 21.17
C THR A 137 35.87 39.38 19.94
N ILE A 138 36.99 39.64 19.26
CA ILE A 138 37.41 38.82 18.11
C ILE A 138 37.78 37.39 18.51
N GLN A 139 38.26 37.06 19.71
CA GLN A 139 38.32 35.65 20.15
C GLN A 139 37.02 35.15 20.77
N PHE A 140 36.06 35.98 21.20
CA PHE A 140 34.70 35.52 21.56
C PHE A 140 33.84 35.34 20.31
N ASP A 141 34.12 36.05 19.24
CA ASP A 141 33.45 36.07 17.94
C ASP A 141 34.15 35.11 16.98
N GLU A 142 35.47 34.91 17.06
CA GLU A 142 36.15 33.74 16.48
C GLU A 142 35.88 32.50 17.31
N ASP A 143 35.87 32.51 18.65
CA ASP A 143 35.42 31.31 19.37
C ASP A 143 33.93 31.10 19.17
N SER A 144 33.09 32.13 19.01
CA SER A 144 31.67 31.92 18.72
C SER A 144 31.49 31.48 17.29
N LEU A 145 32.07 32.14 16.28
CA LEU A 145 32.01 31.70 14.88
C LEU A 145 32.64 30.33 14.75
N ARG A 146 33.86 30.07 15.25
CA ARG A 146 34.48 28.75 15.25
C ARG A 146 33.73 27.75 16.13
N LYS A 147 33.00 28.11 17.19
CA LYS A 147 32.04 27.19 17.88
C LYS A 147 30.62 27.22 17.28
N TRP A 148 30.36 27.98 16.22
CA TRP A 148 29.15 27.98 15.40
C TRP A 148 29.42 27.33 14.05
N GLU A 149 30.68 27.26 13.61
CA GLU A 149 31.26 26.61 12.43
C GLU A 149 31.79 25.25 12.82
N GLU A 150 32.38 25.04 14.00
CA GLU A 150 32.51 23.70 14.60
C GLU A 150 31.13 23.20 15.01
N LYS A 151 30.14 24.03 15.36
CA LYS A 151 28.73 23.58 15.49
C LYS A 151 27.89 23.75 14.22
N LEU A 152 28.47 24.15 13.08
CA LEU A 152 27.82 24.00 11.77
C LEU A 152 28.43 22.80 11.09
N ALA A 153 29.75 22.67 11.04
CA ALA A 153 30.46 21.45 10.67
C ALA A 153 30.08 20.28 11.58
N GLN A 154 30.08 20.36 12.92
CA GLN A 154 29.51 19.28 13.72
C GLN A 154 28.00 19.17 13.58
N LYS A 155 27.23 20.19 13.18
CA LYS A 155 25.81 20.00 12.81
C LYS A 155 25.61 19.51 11.39
N GLU A 156 26.60 19.57 10.51
CA GLU A 156 26.55 19.12 9.12
C GLU A 156 27.19 17.74 9.02
N GLU A 157 28.16 17.42 9.86
CA GLU A 157 28.63 16.08 10.20
C GLU A 157 27.58 15.38 11.06
N ASP A 158 26.98 15.99 12.09
CA ASP A 158 25.82 15.41 12.79
C ASP A 158 24.61 15.35 11.87
N ASN A 159 24.32 16.31 10.98
CA ASN A 159 23.22 16.17 10.02
C ASN A 159 23.57 15.17 8.90
N GLN A 160 24.84 14.98 8.52
CA GLN A 160 25.26 13.91 7.60
C GLN A 160 25.26 12.56 8.29
N LEU A 161 25.55 12.50 9.60
CA LEU A 161 25.55 11.31 10.45
C LEU A 161 24.11 10.93 10.82
N ILE A 162 23.24 11.90 11.14
CA ILE A 162 21.79 11.78 11.28
C ILE A 162 21.16 11.49 9.92
N GLU A 163 21.61 12.05 8.80
CA GLU A 163 21.18 11.58 7.48
C GLU A 163 21.69 10.16 7.22
N SER A 164 22.89 9.80 7.66
CA SER A 164 23.41 8.44 7.51
C SER A 164 22.64 7.46 8.38
N TYR A 165 22.26 7.85 9.60
CA TYR A 165 21.43 7.08 10.51
C TYR A 165 19.99 7.06 10.05
N MET A 166 19.44 8.13 9.48
CA MET A 166 18.12 8.13 8.82
C MET A 166 18.13 7.33 7.52
N LYS A 167 19.24 7.25 6.79
CA LYS A 167 19.39 6.37 5.62
C LYS A 167 19.57 4.91 6.06
N GLN A 168 20.35 4.65 7.11
CA GLN A 168 20.51 3.33 7.73
C GLN A 168 19.22 2.86 8.39
N ASP A 169 18.46 3.72 9.06
CA ASP A 169 17.18 3.46 9.70
C ASP A 169 16.05 3.42 8.68
N ALA A 170 16.06 4.22 7.61
CA ALA A 170 15.14 4.02 6.50
C ALA A 170 15.46 2.72 5.75
N GLN A 171 16.72 2.30 5.69
CA GLN A 171 17.10 0.97 5.20
C GLN A 171 16.70 -0.12 6.21
N LYS A 172 16.88 0.08 7.51
CA LYS A 172 16.52 -0.87 8.57
C LYS A 172 15.02 -1.04 8.67
N TYR A 173 14.29 0.07 8.57
CA TYR A 173 12.85 0.11 8.41
C TYR A 173 12.43 -0.59 7.13
N LYS A 174 13.09 -0.37 5.98
CA LYS A 174 12.79 -1.15 4.76
C LYS A 174 13.10 -2.64 4.91
N GLU A 175 14.17 -3.03 5.59
CA GLU A 175 14.51 -4.43 5.90
C GLU A 175 13.48 -5.05 6.85
N LEU A 176 13.09 -4.33 7.91
CA LEU A 176 12.10 -4.76 8.91
C LEU A 176 10.69 -4.77 8.34
N GLU A 177 10.36 -3.84 7.44
CA GLU A 177 9.10 -3.79 6.70
C GLU A 177 9.03 -4.90 5.65
N GLN A 178 10.11 -5.17 4.92
CA GLN A 178 10.20 -6.34 4.04
C GLN A 178 10.13 -7.64 4.85
N LYS A 179 10.73 -7.72 6.03
CA LYS A 179 10.57 -8.85 6.96
C LYS A 179 9.12 -8.94 7.47
N ARG A 180 8.47 -7.82 7.83
CA ARG A 180 7.06 -7.78 8.24
C ARG A 180 6.14 -8.21 7.11
N GLN A 181 6.41 -7.80 5.88
CA GLN A 181 5.65 -8.21 4.69
C GLN A 181 5.86 -9.69 4.36
N LYS A 182 7.09 -10.21 4.48
CA LYS A 182 7.39 -11.65 4.39
C LYS A 182 6.69 -12.44 5.48
N PHE A 183 6.85 -12.07 6.75
CA PHE A 183 6.18 -12.73 7.87
C PHE A 183 4.65 -12.62 7.79
N ASN A 184 4.08 -11.51 7.28
CA ASN A 184 2.64 -11.41 7.02
C ASN A 184 2.21 -12.34 5.88
N ALA A 185 2.99 -12.46 4.80
CA ALA A 185 2.71 -13.39 3.71
C ALA A 185 2.84 -14.85 4.16
N GLU A 186 3.87 -15.19 4.93
CA GLU A 186 4.09 -16.49 5.56
C GLU A 186 2.94 -16.83 6.51
N LEU A 187 2.57 -15.91 7.42
CA LEU A 187 1.44 -16.03 8.34
C LEU A 187 0.10 -16.19 7.59
N GLU A 188 -0.09 -15.51 6.47
CA GLU A 188 -1.27 -15.67 5.63
C GLU A 188 -1.26 -17.01 4.87
N THR A 189 -0.10 -17.52 4.42
CA THR A 189 -0.01 -18.89 3.91
C THR A 189 -0.24 -19.94 4.99
N TYR A 190 0.21 -19.70 6.23
CA TYR A 190 -0.09 -20.57 7.38
C TYR A 190 -1.58 -20.53 7.74
N ARG A 191 -2.24 -19.36 7.70
CA ARG A 191 -3.70 -19.28 7.84
C ARG A 191 -4.43 -20.06 6.76
N GLN A 192 -4.03 -19.90 5.49
CA GLN A 192 -4.64 -20.63 4.38
C GLN A 192 -4.39 -22.13 4.45
N ALA A 193 -3.22 -22.56 4.95
CA ALA A 193 -2.93 -23.96 5.24
C ALA A 193 -3.78 -24.48 6.41
N ILE A 194 -3.89 -23.75 7.51
CA ILE A 194 -4.72 -24.10 8.67
C ILE A 194 -6.19 -24.23 8.25
N VAL A 195 -6.74 -23.23 7.55
CA VAL A 195 -8.11 -23.26 7.01
C VAL A 195 -8.32 -24.51 6.15
N LYS A 196 -7.44 -24.78 5.18
CA LYS A 196 -7.52 -26.01 4.37
C LYS A 196 -7.49 -27.28 5.22
N THR A 197 -6.58 -27.41 6.17
CA THR A 197 -6.53 -28.60 7.04
C THR A 197 -7.74 -28.73 7.97
N VAL A 198 -8.41 -27.63 8.31
CA VAL A 198 -9.66 -27.60 9.08
C VAL A 198 -10.85 -27.97 8.20
N ASP A 199 -10.90 -27.47 6.96
CA ASP A 199 -11.92 -27.82 5.97
C ASP A 199 -11.80 -29.32 5.59
N GLU A 200 -10.58 -29.80 5.29
CA GLU A 200 -10.26 -31.21 5.04
C GLU A 200 -10.63 -32.10 6.25
N ALA A 201 -10.39 -31.63 7.48
CA ALA A 201 -10.79 -32.35 8.69
C ALA A 201 -12.31 -32.40 8.87
N GLN A 202 -13.04 -31.31 8.55
CA GLN A 202 -14.51 -31.28 8.58
C GLN A 202 -15.11 -32.16 7.48
N GLU A 203 -14.55 -32.18 6.27
CA GLU A 203 -14.97 -33.12 5.21
C GLU A 203 -14.78 -34.57 5.66
N MET A 204 -13.64 -34.90 6.28
CA MET A 204 -13.38 -36.22 6.85
C MET A 204 -14.31 -36.55 8.02
N GLU A 205 -14.65 -35.59 8.89
CA GLU A 205 -15.62 -35.76 9.97
C GLU A 205 -17.03 -36.06 9.41
N ILE A 206 -17.48 -35.30 8.40
CA ILE A 206 -18.75 -35.53 7.69
C ILE A 206 -18.78 -36.92 7.03
N VAL A 207 -17.65 -37.39 6.47
CA VAL A 207 -17.53 -38.75 5.91
C VAL A 207 -17.55 -39.82 7.00
N LEU A 208 -16.88 -39.62 8.13
CA LEU A 208 -16.92 -40.53 9.29
C LEU A 208 -18.32 -40.62 9.90
N ASP A 209 -19.01 -39.49 10.02
CA ASP A 209 -20.36 -39.40 10.57
C ASP A 209 -21.39 -40.05 9.63
N ARG A 210 -21.24 -39.85 8.31
CA ARG A 210 -22.06 -40.52 7.28
C ARG A 210 -21.80 -42.02 7.19
N THR A 211 -20.55 -42.46 7.27
CA THR A 211 -20.23 -43.90 7.30
C THR A 211 -20.68 -44.56 8.60
N THR A 212 -20.61 -43.86 9.74
CA THR A 212 -21.15 -44.34 11.03
C THR A 212 -22.67 -44.53 10.95
N LYS A 213 -23.40 -43.63 10.29
CA LYS A 213 -24.85 -43.78 10.02
C LYS A 213 -25.14 -45.00 9.15
N LEU A 214 -24.41 -45.19 8.05
CA LEU A 214 -24.51 -46.38 7.19
C LEU A 214 -24.16 -47.68 7.94
N TYR A 215 -23.16 -47.68 8.83
CA TYR A 215 -22.86 -48.83 9.68
C TYR A 215 -23.97 -49.11 10.70
N ALA A 216 -24.60 -48.09 11.27
CA ALA A 216 -25.74 -48.26 12.17
C ALA A 216 -26.96 -48.84 11.44
N GLU A 217 -27.20 -48.42 10.20
CA GLU A 217 -28.23 -48.97 9.30
C GLU A 217 -27.94 -50.43 8.95
N ALA A 218 -26.73 -50.76 8.47
CA ALA A 218 -26.33 -52.13 8.20
C ALA A 218 -26.39 -53.05 9.44
N LEU A 219 -26.09 -52.52 10.64
CA LEU A 219 -26.25 -53.25 11.91
C LEU A 219 -27.71 -53.37 12.36
N LYS A 220 -28.63 -52.54 11.86
CA LYS A 220 -30.08 -52.65 12.06
C LYS A 220 -30.65 -53.71 11.11
N GLU A 221 -30.30 -53.66 9.83
CA GLU A 221 -30.65 -54.67 8.83
C GLU A 221 -30.12 -56.06 9.20
N ARG A 222 -28.86 -56.17 9.61
CA ARG A 222 -28.28 -57.44 10.12
C ARG A 222 -29.07 -57.99 11.30
N ARG A 223 -29.53 -57.14 12.22
CA ARG A 223 -30.37 -57.55 13.36
C ARG A 223 -31.78 -57.97 12.92
N GLN A 224 -32.37 -57.31 11.92
CA GLN A 224 -33.64 -57.73 11.33
C GLN A 224 -33.52 -59.09 10.62
N MET A 225 -32.46 -59.30 9.82
CA MET A 225 -32.13 -60.58 9.18
C MET A 225 -31.92 -61.70 10.22
N ILE A 226 -31.16 -61.45 11.30
CA ILE A 226 -30.98 -62.43 12.39
C ILE A 226 -32.31 -62.75 13.07
N ASN A 227 -33.17 -61.76 13.31
CA ASN A 227 -34.50 -61.98 13.90
C ASN A 227 -35.41 -62.80 12.98
N GLN A 228 -35.46 -62.50 11.68
CA GLN A 228 -36.20 -63.26 10.67
C GLN A 228 -35.69 -64.70 10.53
N TRP A 229 -34.36 -64.89 10.57
CA TRP A 229 -33.75 -66.22 10.56
C TRP A 229 -34.07 -67.00 11.85
N THR A 230 -34.00 -66.35 13.02
CA THR A 230 -34.38 -66.95 14.31
C THR A 230 -35.85 -67.33 14.36
N GLN A 231 -36.74 -66.48 13.83
CA GLN A 231 -38.17 -66.80 13.66
C GLN A 231 -38.36 -68.01 12.74
N SER A 232 -37.63 -68.06 11.62
CA SER A 232 -37.67 -69.18 10.67
C SER A 232 -37.17 -70.49 11.30
N VAL A 233 -36.08 -70.45 12.07
CA VAL A 233 -35.55 -71.59 12.86
C VAL A 233 -36.53 -72.03 13.94
N ASN A 234 -37.24 -71.10 14.59
CA ASN A 234 -38.28 -71.42 15.57
C ASN A 234 -39.50 -72.10 14.91
N VAL A 235 -39.93 -71.65 13.72
CA VAL A 235 -40.99 -72.30 12.95
C VAL A 235 -40.56 -73.70 12.47
N LEU A 236 -39.29 -73.89 12.09
CA LEU A 236 -38.75 -75.22 11.79
C LEU A 236 -38.75 -76.13 13.04
N ARG A 237 -38.24 -75.65 14.18
CA ARG A 237 -38.28 -76.39 15.46
C ARG A 237 -39.70 -76.72 15.92
N GLN A 238 -40.66 -75.83 15.67
CA GLN A 238 -42.07 -76.10 15.95
C GLN A 238 -42.56 -77.24 15.05
N ARG A 239 -42.32 -77.18 13.73
CA ARG A 239 -42.66 -78.27 12.80
C ARG A 239 -41.96 -79.59 13.15
N ASP A 240 -40.70 -79.55 13.59
CA ASP A 240 -39.98 -80.76 14.04
C ASP A 240 -40.66 -81.36 15.28
N ASN A 241 -41.06 -80.53 16.26
CA ASN A 241 -41.84 -80.98 17.42
C ASN A 241 -43.23 -81.51 17.02
N ASP A 242 -43.92 -80.85 16.08
CA ASP A 242 -45.22 -81.28 15.57
C ASP A 242 -45.09 -82.64 14.86
N ILE A 243 -44.05 -82.83 14.02
CA ILE A 243 -43.70 -84.10 13.37
C ILE A 243 -43.38 -85.16 14.43
N GLN A 244 -42.60 -84.85 15.46
CA GLN A 244 -42.30 -85.77 16.56
C GLN A 244 -43.55 -86.16 17.36
N ASN A 245 -44.53 -85.26 17.49
CA ASN A 245 -45.80 -85.57 18.14
C ASN A 245 -46.69 -86.42 17.23
N CYS A 246 -46.81 -86.10 15.95
CA CYS A 246 -47.50 -86.95 14.97
C CYS A 246 -46.85 -88.35 14.84
N LEU A 247 -45.53 -88.48 15.00
CA LEU A 247 -44.85 -89.78 15.05
C LEU A 247 -45.24 -90.59 16.30
N LYS A 248 -45.29 -89.97 17.49
CA LYS A 248 -45.78 -90.62 18.72
C LYS A 248 -47.28 -91.00 18.61
N GLU A 249 -48.09 -90.15 17.98
CA GLU A 249 -49.50 -90.46 17.70
C GLU A 249 -49.62 -91.64 16.73
N LEU A 250 -48.80 -91.70 15.69
CA LEU A 250 -48.73 -92.87 14.80
C LEU A 250 -48.22 -94.12 15.52
N GLU A 251 -47.31 -94.01 16.49
CA GLU A 251 -46.84 -95.13 17.31
C GLU A 251 -47.91 -95.64 18.29
N THR A 252 -48.62 -94.74 18.98
CA THR A 252 -49.76 -95.14 19.84
C THR A 252 -50.92 -95.72 19.03
N LEU A 253 -51.23 -95.17 17.85
CA LEU A 253 -52.21 -95.75 16.92
C LEU A 253 -51.76 -97.12 16.37
N ARG A 254 -50.45 -97.34 16.15
CA ARG A 254 -49.88 -98.66 15.81
C ARG A 254 -49.94 -99.64 16.98
N GLU A 255 -49.74 -99.18 18.22
CA GLU A 255 -49.91 -100.00 19.43
C GLU A 255 -51.37 -100.42 19.60
N ILE A 256 -52.31 -99.47 19.53
CA ILE A 256 -53.75 -99.73 19.56
C ILE A 256 -54.15 -100.67 18.40
N SER A 257 -53.61 -100.48 17.20
CA SER A 257 -53.87 -101.37 16.06
C SER A 257 -53.33 -102.79 16.30
N ARG A 258 -52.17 -102.95 16.93
CA ARG A 258 -51.62 -104.27 17.33
C ARG A 258 -52.44 -104.91 18.45
N GLU A 259 -52.84 -104.15 19.46
CA GLU A 259 -53.72 -104.59 20.54
C GLU A 259 -55.08 -105.07 19.99
N LYS A 260 -55.77 -104.25 19.19
CA LYS A 260 -57.04 -104.65 18.57
C LYS A 260 -56.87 -105.84 17.61
N LYS A 261 -55.72 -105.99 16.95
CA LYS A 261 -55.42 -107.18 16.15
C LYS A 261 -55.16 -108.43 17.00
N SER A 262 -54.52 -108.31 18.17
CA SER A 262 -54.38 -109.44 19.12
C SER A 262 -55.75 -109.86 19.64
N ASN A 263 -56.53 -108.90 20.15
CA ASN A 263 -57.88 -109.14 20.65
C ASN A 263 -58.80 -109.75 19.57
N LEU A 264 -58.64 -109.36 18.30
CA LEU A 264 -59.36 -109.95 17.17
C LEU A 264 -58.92 -111.39 16.91
N VAL A 265 -57.62 -111.68 16.89
CA VAL A 265 -57.10 -113.06 16.74
C VAL A 265 -57.46 -113.95 17.93
N GLU A 266 -57.54 -113.39 19.13
CA GLU A 266 -58.01 -114.08 20.35
C GLU A 266 -59.52 -114.34 20.29
N ALA A 267 -60.32 -113.38 19.80
CA ALA A 267 -61.74 -113.56 19.54
C ALA A 267 -62.02 -114.55 18.40
N GLU A 268 -61.21 -114.57 17.34
CA GLU A 268 -61.25 -115.57 16.26
C GLU A 268 -60.91 -116.97 16.80
N LYS A 269 -59.89 -117.11 17.64
CA LYS A 269 -59.57 -118.39 18.31
C LYS A 269 -60.74 -118.83 19.20
N PHE A 270 -61.20 -117.97 20.10
CA PHE A 270 -62.33 -118.27 20.97
C PHE A 270 -63.59 -118.64 20.18
N LEU A 271 -63.87 -117.97 19.05
CA LEU A 271 -64.99 -118.33 18.17
C LEU A 271 -64.78 -119.71 17.51
N ASN A 272 -63.57 -120.02 17.05
CA ASN A 272 -63.26 -121.35 16.49
C ASN A 272 -63.34 -122.45 17.56
N ASP A 273 -62.85 -122.19 18.77
CA ASP A 273 -62.93 -123.10 19.91
C ASP A 273 -64.40 -123.32 20.30
N GLN A 274 -65.20 -122.26 20.39
CA GLN A 274 -66.65 -122.36 20.63
C GLN A 274 -67.40 -123.06 19.49
N ILE A 275 -66.97 -122.93 18.22
CA ILE A 275 -67.53 -123.71 17.11
C ILE A 275 -67.16 -125.19 17.24
N ALA A 276 -65.92 -125.51 17.67
CA ALA A 276 -65.49 -126.88 17.93
C ALA A 276 -66.24 -127.50 19.11
N ASP A 277 -66.41 -126.77 20.21
CA ASP A 277 -67.18 -127.17 21.39
C ASP A 277 -68.65 -127.39 21.03
N ASN A 278 -69.29 -126.45 20.32
CA ASN A 278 -70.67 -126.61 19.86
C ASN A 278 -70.82 -127.82 18.92
N LYS A 279 -69.82 -128.12 18.10
CA LYS A 279 -69.82 -129.32 17.26
C LYS A 279 -69.67 -130.61 18.07
N GLN A 280 -68.79 -130.64 19.07
CA GLN A 280 -68.66 -131.76 20.01
C GLN A 280 -69.93 -131.97 20.83
N LEU A 281 -70.57 -130.89 21.29
CA LEU A 281 -71.85 -130.92 21.99
C LEU A 281 -72.96 -131.43 21.07
N GLN A 282 -73.06 -130.97 19.82
CA GLN A 282 -74.00 -131.52 18.84
C GLN A 282 -73.78 -133.01 18.57
N ASP A 283 -72.54 -133.48 18.46
CA ASP A 283 -72.26 -134.89 18.22
C ASP A 283 -72.50 -135.76 19.49
N SER A 284 -72.29 -135.20 20.69
CA SER A 284 -72.69 -135.80 21.97
C SER A 284 -74.21 -135.87 22.14
N ILE A 285 -74.93 -134.82 21.71
CA ILE A 285 -76.40 -134.79 21.64
C ILE A 285 -76.88 -135.88 20.67
N LYS A 286 -76.36 -135.95 19.44
CA LYS A 286 -76.71 -137.02 18.47
C LYS A 286 -76.44 -138.42 19.01
N GLN A 287 -75.37 -138.63 19.78
CA GLN A 287 -75.11 -139.91 20.47
C GLN A 287 -76.14 -140.18 21.57
N SER A 288 -76.56 -139.15 22.30
CA SER A 288 -77.55 -139.24 23.38
C SER A 288 -78.97 -139.45 22.86
N GLU A 289 -79.34 -138.82 21.76
CA GLU A 289 -80.57 -139.04 21.00
C GLU A 289 -80.65 -140.48 20.46
N LYS A 290 -79.56 -141.01 19.91
CA LYS A 290 -79.49 -142.43 19.49
C LYS A 290 -79.66 -143.39 20.68
N LYS A 291 -79.07 -143.09 21.84
CA LYS A 291 -79.29 -143.86 23.08
C LYS A 291 -80.74 -143.75 23.57
N LEU A 292 -81.33 -142.56 23.51
CA LEU A 292 -82.72 -142.31 23.90
C LEU A 292 -83.69 -143.08 23.00
N ALA A 293 -83.49 -143.06 21.67
CA ALA A 293 -84.30 -143.81 20.72
C ALA A 293 -84.26 -145.32 21.00
N ALA A 294 -83.07 -145.88 21.23
CA ALA A 294 -82.90 -147.30 21.58
C ALA A 294 -83.47 -147.68 22.96
N ILE A 295 -83.64 -146.71 23.88
CA ILE A 295 -84.34 -146.92 25.15
C ILE A 295 -85.86 -146.84 24.95
N GLN A 296 -86.35 -145.89 24.15
CA GLN A 296 -87.78 -145.77 23.81
C GLN A 296 -88.28 -146.97 23.02
N GLU A 297 -87.46 -147.54 22.14
CA GLU A 297 -87.73 -148.79 21.41
C GLU A 297 -87.93 -149.96 22.39
N LYS A 298 -86.93 -150.23 23.24
CA LYS A 298 -87.05 -151.23 24.32
C LYS A 298 -88.23 -150.99 25.27
N GLN A 299 -88.60 -149.73 25.49
CA GLN A 299 -89.77 -149.38 26.30
C GLN A 299 -91.08 -149.74 25.58
N ARG A 300 -91.18 -149.61 24.25
CA ARG A 300 -92.32 -150.13 23.48
C ARG A 300 -92.37 -151.65 23.59
N ASP A 301 -91.25 -152.34 23.33
CA ASP A 301 -91.17 -153.81 23.39
C ASP A 301 -91.69 -154.36 24.73
N MET A 302 -91.23 -153.79 25.85
CA MET A 302 -91.71 -154.19 27.17
C MET A 302 -93.17 -153.79 27.45
N THR A 303 -93.66 -152.69 26.87
CA THR A 303 -95.07 -152.28 26.99
C THR A 303 -95.99 -153.22 26.22
N GLU A 304 -95.60 -153.67 25.03
CA GLU A 304 -96.33 -154.66 24.24
C GLU A 304 -96.33 -156.04 24.94
N ALA A 305 -95.20 -156.46 25.52
CA ALA A 305 -95.13 -157.68 26.33
C ALA A 305 -96.05 -157.64 27.57
N ILE A 306 -96.09 -156.51 28.28
CA ILE A 306 -97.03 -156.29 29.40
C ILE A 306 -98.49 -156.34 28.90
N GLY A 307 -98.77 -155.76 27.72
CA GLY A 307 -100.07 -155.84 27.07
C GLY A 307 -100.52 -157.28 26.77
N ALA A 308 -99.62 -158.11 26.23
CA ALA A 308 -99.88 -159.52 25.95
C ALA A 308 -100.23 -160.30 27.24
N HIS A 309 -99.43 -160.15 28.31
CA HIS A 309 -99.72 -160.80 29.60
C HIS A 309 -101.02 -160.30 30.25
N ALA A 310 -101.39 -159.03 30.06
CA ALA A 310 -102.67 -158.50 30.56
C ALA A 310 -103.89 -159.17 29.88
N VAL A 311 -103.80 -159.49 28.59
CA VAL A 311 -104.83 -160.26 27.86
C VAL A 311 -104.92 -161.68 28.39
N GLU A 312 -103.79 -162.34 28.65
CA GLU A 312 -103.74 -163.71 29.19
C GLU A 312 -104.33 -163.82 30.61
N VAL A 313 -104.06 -162.85 31.49
CA VAL A 313 -104.71 -162.77 32.81
C VAL A 313 -106.23 -162.58 32.69
N HIS A 314 -106.70 -161.88 31.66
CA HIS A 314 -108.14 -161.66 31.43
C HIS A 314 -108.86 -162.91 30.91
N THR A 315 -108.22 -163.73 30.07
CA THR A 315 -108.82 -165.01 29.61
C THR A 315 -108.92 -166.01 30.76
N GLN A 316 -107.89 -166.15 31.60
CA GLN A 316 -107.93 -167.03 32.77
C GLN A 316 -109.03 -166.62 33.77
N LYS A 317 -109.22 -165.30 34.02
CA LYS A 317 -110.29 -164.81 34.89
C LYS A 317 -111.70 -165.22 34.43
N LYS A 318 -111.97 -165.23 33.13
CA LYS A 318 -113.27 -165.70 32.59
C LYS A 318 -113.51 -167.19 32.87
N LEU A 319 -112.47 -168.01 32.71
CA LEU A 319 -112.53 -169.46 32.89
C LEU A 319 -112.88 -169.85 34.34
N VAL A 320 -112.35 -169.12 35.33
CA VAL A 320 -112.67 -169.31 36.76
C VAL A 320 -114.14 -168.98 37.08
N ILE A 321 -114.70 -167.93 36.48
CA ILE A 321 -116.10 -167.53 36.71
C ILE A 321 -117.08 -168.61 36.22
N GLU A 322 -116.81 -169.21 35.06
CA GLU A 322 -117.68 -170.25 34.49
C GLU A 322 -117.66 -171.56 35.29
N LEU A 323 -116.49 -171.96 35.82
CA LEU A 323 -116.38 -173.09 36.75
C LEU A 323 -117.18 -172.86 38.04
N SER A 324 -117.15 -171.65 38.60
CA SER A 324 -117.93 -171.28 39.79
C SER A 324 -119.44 -171.44 39.58
N ARG A 325 -119.96 -171.08 38.39
CA ARG A 325 -121.38 -171.22 38.04
C ARG A 325 -121.84 -172.68 38.05
N ARG A 326 -121.03 -173.63 37.57
CA ARG A 326 -121.34 -175.08 37.63
C ARG A 326 -121.47 -175.59 39.06
N ILE A 327 -120.64 -175.12 39.99
CA ILE A 327 -120.64 -175.58 41.40
C ILE A 327 -121.95 -175.19 42.12
N GLN A 328 -122.52 -174.02 41.83
CA GLN A 328 -123.80 -173.61 42.45
C GLN A 328 -124.98 -174.51 42.03
N GLN A 329 -125.04 -174.94 40.78
CA GLN A 329 -126.17 -175.72 40.27
C GLN A 329 -126.21 -177.16 40.85
N VAL A 330 -125.06 -177.77 41.15
CA VAL A 330 -124.99 -179.06 41.85
C VAL A 330 -125.55 -178.95 43.27
N ARG A 331 -125.22 -177.88 44.00
CA ARG A 331 -125.64 -177.67 45.41
C ARG A 331 -127.15 -177.56 45.57
N ALA A 332 -127.88 -177.07 44.56
CA ALA A 332 -129.35 -177.00 44.59
C ALA A 332 -130.00 -178.40 44.61
N ASN A 333 -129.52 -179.32 43.77
CA ASN A 333 -130.07 -180.68 43.67
C ASN A 333 -129.85 -181.49 44.96
N THR A 334 -128.70 -181.34 45.62
CA THR A 334 -128.41 -182.01 46.90
C THR A 334 -129.39 -181.63 48.00
N LYS A 335 -129.95 -180.41 47.97
CA LYS A 335 -130.88 -179.92 49.00
C LYS A 335 -132.25 -180.61 48.92
N LYS A 336 -132.70 -180.97 47.70
CA LYS A 336 -134.01 -181.61 47.47
C LYS A 336 -134.06 -183.06 47.99
N LYS A 337 -132.97 -183.83 47.82
CA LYS A 337 -132.87 -185.24 48.24
C LYS A 337 -132.82 -185.47 49.76
N ARG A 338 -132.53 -184.45 50.58
CA ARG A 338 -132.51 -184.59 52.05
C ARG A 338 -133.91 -184.68 52.66
N ALA A 339 -134.91 -184.02 52.08
CA ALA A 339 -136.28 -184.00 52.60
C ALA A 339 -137.00 -185.36 52.54
N GLU A 340 -136.62 -186.22 51.60
CA GLU A 340 -137.21 -187.56 51.43
C GLU A 340 -136.72 -188.58 52.47
N ILE A 341 -135.58 -188.33 53.12
CA ILE A 341 -134.94 -189.26 54.06
C ILE A 341 -135.54 -189.11 55.46
N GLU A 342 -135.81 -187.88 55.89
CA GLU A 342 -136.28 -187.60 57.26
C GLU A 342 -137.67 -188.20 57.53
N ASN A 343 -138.56 -188.16 56.53
CA ASN A 343 -139.95 -188.62 56.65
C ASN A 343 -140.11 -190.16 56.67
N LYS A 344 -139.01 -190.93 56.67
CA LYS A 344 -139.01 -192.38 56.94
C LYS A 344 -138.52 -192.76 58.34
N ARG A 345 -137.82 -191.87 59.06
CA ARG A 345 -137.30 -192.13 60.42
C ARG A 345 -138.41 -192.11 61.47
N THR A 346 -139.33 -191.16 61.35
CA THR A 346 -140.45 -190.92 62.29
C THR A 346 -141.45 -192.06 62.45
N LYS A 347 -141.37 -193.13 61.63
CA LYS A 347 -142.17 -194.35 61.80
C LYS A 347 -141.47 -195.48 62.55
N THR A 348 -140.16 -195.41 62.75
CA THR A 348 -139.39 -196.40 63.53
C THR A 348 -139.36 -196.00 65.01
N ASP A 349 -139.14 -194.72 65.30
CA ASP A 349 -139.03 -194.17 66.66
C ASP A 349 -140.27 -194.41 67.54
N ASN A 350 -141.46 -194.49 66.94
CA ASN A 350 -142.73 -194.71 67.65
C ASN A 350 -142.92 -196.14 68.19
N CYS A 351 -142.13 -197.12 67.74
CA CYS A 351 -142.22 -198.51 68.22
C CYS A 351 -141.09 -198.89 69.17
N GLN A 352 -139.90 -198.31 69.02
CA GLN A 352 -138.72 -198.71 69.79
C GLN A 352 -138.70 -198.16 71.22
N LYS A 353 -139.10 -196.88 71.39
CA LYS A 353 -139.14 -196.19 72.71
C LYS A 353 -140.10 -196.80 73.75
N ARG A 354 -140.88 -197.81 73.38
CA ARG A 354 -141.83 -198.51 74.25
C ARG A 354 -141.40 -199.95 74.59
N ILE A 355 -140.18 -200.31 74.19
CA ILE A 355 -139.47 -201.54 74.56
C ILE A 355 -138.15 -201.17 75.25
N ASP A 356 -137.43 -200.17 74.72
CA ASP A 356 -136.21 -199.63 75.34
C ASP A 356 -136.46 -199.11 76.78
N ASP A 357 -137.66 -198.59 77.05
CA ASP A 357 -138.15 -198.14 78.37
C ASP A 357 -138.26 -199.27 79.43
N LEU A 358 -138.10 -200.55 79.06
CA LEU A 358 -138.27 -201.70 79.97
C LEU A 358 -137.21 -202.82 79.85
N SER A 359 -136.26 -202.75 78.92
CA SER A 359 -135.23 -203.80 78.75
C SER A 359 -133.80 -203.29 78.52
N SER A 360 -133.50 -202.08 78.98
CA SER A 360 -132.15 -201.70 79.43
C SER A 360 -132.05 -201.56 80.96
N THR A 361 -133.17 -201.77 81.66
CA THR A 361 -133.25 -202.02 83.10
C THR A 361 -133.32 -203.52 83.33
N LEU A 362 -132.48 -204.06 84.22
CA LEU A 362 -132.35 -205.47 84.58
C LEU A 362 -131.84 -206.35 83.41
N GLU A 363 -131.08 -207.44 83.61
CA GLU A 363 -130.72 -208.21 84.81
C GLU A 363 -129.25 -208.70 84.66
N GLU A 364 -128.39 -208.92 85.67
CA GLU A 364 -128.53 -209.20 87.12
C GLU A 364 -128.99 -210.64 87.45
N ILE A 365 -128.56 -211.29 88.54
CA ILE A 365 -127.67 -210.92 89.66
C ILE A 365 -126.66 -212.09 89.86
N GLU A 366 -125.45 -211.95 90.39
CA GLU A 366 -124.84 -210.91 91.24
C GLU A 366 -123.61 -210.14 90.68
N SER A 367 -123.31 -210.03 89.39
CA SER A 367 -124.12 -210.32 88.19
C SER A 367 -123.55 -211.44 87.31
N GLN A 368 -122.58 -212.21 87.82
CA GLN A 368 -121.92 -213.39 87.23
C GLN A 368 -121.13 -213.28 85.90
N LYS A 369 -119.98 -214.00 85.93
CA LYS A 369 -119.27 -214.73 84.84
C LYS A 369 -118.40 -214.02 83.79
N LEU A 370 -117.18 -214.61 83.69
CA LEU A 370 -116.31 -214.79 82.50
C LEU A 370 -115.83 -213.56 81.72
N ASN A 371 -114.55 -213.18 81.88
CA ASN A 371 -113.77 -212.76 80.71
C ASN A 371 -112.23 -212.85 80.83
N VAL A 372 -111.62 -212.93 79.65
CA VAL A 372 -110.20 -212.82 79.23
C VAL A 372 -109.23 -212.19 80.25
N GLU A 373 -108.41 -213.05 80.87
CA GLU A 373 -107.24 -212.63 81.68
C GLU A 373 -105.90 -213.20 81.14
N GLU A 374 -105.93 -214.12 80.18
CA GLU A 374 -104.70 -214.73 79.61
C GLU A 374 -104.13 -214.00 78.38
N ARG A 375 -104.80 -212.96 77.88
CA ARG A 375 -104.14 -211.97 76.99
C ARG A 375 -103.09 -211.16 77.77
N THR A 376 -103.27 -211.04 79.08
CA THR A 376 -102.41 -210.30 80.02
C THR A 376 -101.06 -210.98 80.24
N ARG A 377 -100.98 -212.32 80.29
CA ARG A 377 -99.72 -213.06 80.53
C ARG A 377 -98.66 -212.94 79.41
N ARG A 378 -98.99 -212.34 78.26
CA ARG A 378 -98.00 -211.91 77.25
C ARG A 378 -97.61 -210.42 77.36
N LEU A 379 -98.41 -209.60 78.03
CA LEU A 379 -98.15 -208.17 78.28
C LEU A 379 -97.38 -207.95 79.58
N GLU A 380 -97.63 -208.75 80.62
CA GLU A 380 -96.85 -208.75 81.88
C GLU A 380 -95.34 -208.87 81.62
N LYS A 381 -94.96 -209.77 80.70
CA LYS A 381 -93.56 -209.96 80.28
C LYS A 381 -92.97 -208.78 79.50
N MET A 382 -93.79 -207.92 78.89
CA MET A 382 -93.31 -206.65 78.32
C MET A 382 -93.14 -205.57 79.41
N ILE A 383 -94.05 -205.52 80.39
CA ILE A 383 -93.99 -204.55 81.49
C ILE A 383 -92.71 -204.77 82.31
N GLU A 384 -92.35 -206.02 82.60
CA GLU A 384 -91.13 -206.36 83.36
C GLU A 384 -89.82 -205.95 82.65
N ASP A 385 -89.83 -205.76 81.32
CA ASP A 385 -88.69 -205.24 80.55
C ASP A 385 -88.66 -203.70 80.52
N ASP A 386 -89.81 -203.03 80.47
CA ASP A 386 -89.89 -201.56 80.51
C ASP A 386 -89.66 -200.99 81.93
N GLU A 387 -90.05 -201.69 83.00
CA GLU A 387 -89.72 -201.27 84.36
C GLU A 387 -88.22 -201.29 84.65
N LYS A 388 -87.49 -202.26 84.08
CA LYS A 388 -86.02 -202.30 84.15
C LYS A 388 -85.40 -201.09 83.45
N ARG A 389 -85.91 -200.69 82.27
CA ARG A 389 -85.47 -199.47 81.55
C ARG A 389 -85.68 -198.20 82.37
N LYS A 390 -86.83 -198.07 83.03
CA LYS A 390 -87.18 -196.92 83.89
C LYS A 390 -86.16 -196.70 85.01
N SER A 391 -85.62 -197.77 85.59
CA SER A 391 -84.60 -197.70 86.67
C SER A 391 -83.26 -197.08 86.24
N VAL A 392 -82.88 -197.22 84.96
CA VAL A 392 -81.62 -196.69 84.42
C VAL A 392 -81.72 -195.19 84.17
N ILE A 393 -82.84 -194.73 83.63
CA ILE A 393 -83.10 -193.31 83.32
C ILE A 393 -83.02 -192.44 84.59
N VAL A 394 -83.56 -192.91 85.71
CA VAL A 394 -83.52 -192.19 87.00
C VAL A 394 -82.09 -192.01 87.52
N LYS A 395 -81.18 -192.96 87.27
CA LYS A 395 -79.77 -192.85 87.69
C LYS A 395 -79.01 -191.80 86.88
N GLU A 396 -79.26 -191.71 85.57
CA GLU A 396 -78.67 -190.67 84.72
C GLU A 396 -79.20 -189.27 85.04
N LEU A 397 -80.49 -189.14 85.37
CA LEU A 397 -81.08 -187.85 85.74
C LEU A 397 -80.41 -187.24 86.98
N ASN A 398 -80.14 -188.04 88.01
CA ASN A 398 -79.39 -187.62 89.19
C ASN A 398 -77.93 -187.24 88.87
N ARG A 399 -77.28 -187.96 87.94
CA ARG A 399 -75.91 -187.64 87.47
C ARG A 399 -75.85 -186.28 86.77
N LEU A 400 -76.86 -185.96 85.95
CA LEU A 400 -76.98 -184.66 85.28
C LEU A 400 -77.25 -183.52 86.26
N GLN A 401 -78.11 -183.71 87.27
CA GLN A 401 -78.40 -182.67 88.27
C GLN A 401 -77.15 -182.31 89.11
N ALA A 402 -76.31 -183.30 89.43
CA ALA A 402 -75.01 -183.08 90.06
C ALA A 402 -73.94 -182.47 89.12
N ALA A 403 -74.15 -182.45 87.81
CA ALA A 403 -73.32 -181.69 86.87
C ALA A 403 -73.75 -180.22 86.82
N ILE A 404 -75.06 -179.96 86.77
CA ILE A 404 -75.64 -178.60 86.73
C ILE A 404 -75.14 -177.75 87.91
N LEU A 405 -75.23 -178.24 89.15
CA LEU A 405 -74.81 -177.50 90.34
C LEU A 405 -73.33 -177.05 90.30
N ARG A 406 -72.44 -177.86 89.71
CA ARG A 406 -71.01 -177.51 89.56
C ARG A 406 -70.81 -176.42 88.51
N VAL A 407 -71.59 -176.42 87.43
CA VAL A 407 -71.59 -175.34 86.44
C VAL A 407 -72.16 -174.04 87.04
N THR A 408 -73.25 -174.12 87.80
CA THR A 408 -73.84 -172.95 88.50
C THR A 408 -72.84 -172.28 89.43
N ASN A 409 -72.11 -173.05 90.25
CA ASN A 409 -71.09 -172.48 91.14
C ASN A 409 -69.96 -171.80 90.34
N LYS A 410 -69.49 -172.39 89.23
CA LYS A 410 -68.43 -171.76 88.43
C LYS A 410 -68.89 -170.49 87.70
N ILE A 411 -70.18 -170.38 87.36
CA ILE A 411 -70.77 -169.13 86.85
C ILE A 411 -70.72 -168.03 87.93
N ILE A 412 -71.01 -168.35 89.19
CA ILE A 412 -70.98 -167.39 90.30
C ILE A 412 -69.55 -166.88 90.57
N GLU A 413 -68.53 -167.76 90.50
CA GLU A 413 -67.13 -167.35 90.57
C GLU A 413 -66.76 -166.36 89.45
N LEU A 414 -67.07 -166.70 88.20
CA LEU A 414 -66.80 -165.85 87.02
C LEU A 414 -67.56 -164.51 87.06
N GLU A 415 -68.77 -164.47 87.63
CA GLU A 415 -69.49 -163.22 87.88
C GLU A 415 -68.78 -162.32 88.92
N ASN A 416 -68.13 -162.89 89.92
CA ASN A 416 -67.42 -162.13 90.95
C ASN A 416 -66.04 -161.66 90.46
N GLU A 417 -65.36 -162.45 89.62
CA GLU A 417 -64.21 -162.02 88.83
C GLU A 417 -64.60 -160.85 87.90
N ARG A 418 -65.72 -160.96 87.17
CA ARG A 418 -66.26 -159.88 86.31
C ARG A 418 -66.52 -158.60 87.09
N LYS A 419 -67.15 -158.67 88.27
CA LYS A 419 -67.38 -157.50 89.15
C LYS A 419 -66.06 -156.87 89.62
N THR A 420 -65.05 -157.69 89.92
CA THR A 420 -63.73 -157.22 90.36
C THR A 420 -62.99 -156.49 89.22
N MET A 421 -63.01 -157.06 88.01
CA MET A 421 -62.47 -156.40 86.81
C MET A 421 -63.23 -155.11 86.49
N GLN A 422 -64.57 -155.10 86.63
CA GLN A 422 -65.40 -153.92 86.41
C GLN A 422 -65.07 -152.78 87.40
N MET A 423 -64.80 -153.09 88.68
CA MET A 423 -64.31 -152.11 89.66
C MET A 423 -62.96 -151.52 89.26
N GLN A 424 -62.01 -152.36 88.82
CA GLN A 424 -60.70 -151.91 88.34
C GLN A 424 -60.83 -151.03 87.09
N MET A 425 -61.68 -151.41 86.14
CA MET A 425 -61.95 -150.64 84.92
C MET A 425 -62.56 -149.27 85.24
N GLN A 426 -63.46 -149.18 86.24
CA GLN A 426 -63.97 -147.90 86.74
C GLN A 426 -62.90 -147.06 87.47
N GLY A 427 -61.92 -147.70 88.12
CA GLY A 427 -60.76 -147.06 88.73
C GLY A 427 -59.86 -146.41 87.68
N GLU A 428 -59.50 -147.15 86.62
CA GLU A 428 -58.69 -146.62 85.51
C GLU A 428 -59.45 -145.58 84.69
N GLN A 429 -60.76 -145.77 84.45
CA GLN A 429 -61.59 -144.76 83.79
C GLN A 429 -61.54 -143.42 84.52
N LYS A 430 -61.66 -143.40 85.86
CA LYS A 430 -61.53 -142.15 86.64
C LYS A 430 -60.15 -141.49 86.52
N LYS A 431 -59.08 -142.26 86.29
CA LYS A 431 -57.75 -141.68 85.98
C LYS A 431 -57.73 -141.08 84.58
N ILE A 432 -58.35 -141.74 83.59
CA ILE A 432 -58.51 -141.21 82.23
C ILE A 432 -59.32 -139.90 82.27
N ASP A 433 -60.40 -139.84 83.04
CA ASP A 433 -61.23 -138.64 83.19
C ASP A 433 -60.43 -137.47 83.82
N VAL A 434 -59.59 -137.74 84.82
CA VAL A 434 -58.69 -136.75 85.44
C VAL A 434 -57.59 -136.29 84.46
N LEU A 435 -56.99 -137.21 83.70
CA LEU A 435 -55.99 -136.89 82.68
C LEU A 435 -56.60 -136.09 81.53
N ALA A 436 -57.82 -136.41 81.10
CA ALA A 436 -58.58 -135.63 80.13
C ALA A 436 -58.88 -134.22 80.66
N GLY A 437 -59.19 -134.08 81.95
CA GLY A 437 -59.33 -132.78 82.62
C GLY A 437 -58.04 -131.96 82.69
N LEU A 438 -56.87 -132.60 82.77
CA LEU A 438 -55.57 -131.92 82.68
C LEU A 438 -55.24 -131.52 81.24
N ILE A 439 -55.47 -132.42 80.27
CA ILE A 439 -55.33 -132.13 78.83
C ILE A 439 -56.25 -130.98 78.39
N ALA A 440 -57.48 -130.92 78.92
CA ALA A 440 -58.39 -129.80 78.66
C ALA A 440 -57.85 -128.46 79.20
N LYS A 441 -57.19 -128.46 80.36
CA LYS A 441 -56.54 -127.26 80.93
C LYS A 441 -55.31 -126.83 80.15
N GLU A 442 -54.45 -127.76 79.74
CA GLU A 442 -53.30 -127.45 78.88
C GLU A 442 -53.74 -126.95 77.50
N ASN A 443 -54.78 -127.54 76.91
CA ASN A 443 -55.38 -127.03 75.67
C ASN A 443 -55.99 -125.63 75.86
N GLN A 444 -56.67 -125.37 76.97
CA GLN A 444 -57.18 -124.03 77.27
C GLN A 444 -56.03 -123.01 77.40
N LEU A 445 -54.98 -123.34 78.17
CA LEU A 445 -53.78 -122.52 78.29
C LEU A 445 -53.10 -122.30 76.92
N LEU A 446 -53.08 -123.32 76.05
CA LEU A 446 -52.54 -123.22 74.70
C LEU A 446 -53.38 -122.28 73.81
N GLU A 447 -54.71 -122.30 73.89
CA GLU A 447 -55.55 -121.33 73.18
C GLU A 447 -55.40 -119.92 73.76
N GLU A 448 -55.29 -119.75 75.09
CA GLU A 448 -54.96 -118.46 75.72
C GLU A 448 -53.57 -117.95 75.29
N LYS A 449 -52.59 -118.84 75.09
CA LYS A 449 -51.28 -118.49 74.52
C LYS A 449 -51.35 -118.17 73.03
N LYS A 450 -52.19 -118.85 72.25
CA LYS A 450 -52.44 -118.50 70.84
C LYS A 450 -53.15 -117.15 70.71
N GLU A 451 -54.17 -116.86 71.52
CA GLU A 451 -54.87 -115.58 71.49
C GLU A 451 -53.94 -114.43 71.89
N THR A 452 -53.18 -114.59 72.97
CA THR A 452 -52.17 -113.58 73.36
C THR A 452 -51.05 -113.46 72.33
N PHE A 453 -50.64 -114.55 71.66
CA PHE A 453 -49.71 -114.50 70.53
C PHE A 453 -50.29 -113.74 69.34
N TYR A 454 -51.52 -114.04 68.90
CA TYR A 454 -52.21 -113.31 67.83
C TYR A 454 -52.44 -111.84 68.17
N GLN A 455 -52.74 -111.50 69.42
CA GLN A 455 -52.82 -110.10 69.87
C GLN A 455 -51.44 -109.42 69.85
N VAL A 456 -50.35 -110.13 70.14
CA VAL A 456 -48.98 -109.62 69.99
C VAL A 456 -48.60 -109.47 68.50
N GLU A 457 -48.90 -110.44 67.63
CA GLU A 457 -48.68 -110.35 66.17
C GLU A 457 -49.49 -109.21 65.54
N PHE A 458 -50.76 -109.06 65.92
CA PHE A 458 -51.61 -107.96 65.46
C PHE A 458 -51.07 -106.60 65.92
N ASN A 459 -50.62 -106.49 67.17
CA ASN A 459 -49.98 -105.27 67.66
C ASN A 459 -48.60 -105.04 67.03
N LEU A 460 -47.86 -106.09 66.68
CA LEU A 460 -46.60 -106.03 65.93
C LEU A 460 -46.86 -105.49 64.53
N GLN A 461 -47.76 -106.09 63.74
CA GLN A 461 -48.16 -105.58 62.42
C GLN A 461 -48.68 -104.13 62.50
N LYS A 462 -49.48 -103.80 63.51
CA LYS A 462 -49.98 -102.43 63.75
C LYS A 462 -48.85 -101.45 64.08
N CYS A 463 -47.78 -101.91 64.71
CA CYS A 463 -46.57 -101.13 64.94
C CYS A 463 -45.70 -101.04 63.68
N GLU A 464 -45.48 -102.13 62.95
CA GLU A 464 -44.77 -102.16 61.66
C GLU A 464 -45.44 -101.25 60.63
N MET A 465 -46.77 -101.31 60.49
CA MET A 465 -47.53 -100.40 59.62
C MET A 465 -47.44 -98.93 60.05
N LYS A 466 -47.27 -98.63 61.35
CA LYS A 466 -46.95 -97.27 61.82
C LYS A 466 -45.50 -96.90 61.50
N LEU A 467 -44.58 -97.83 61.68
CA LEU A 467 -43.13 -97.63 61.56
C LEU A 467 -42.72 -97.47 60.10
N GLU A 468 -43.34 -98.18 59.16
CA GLU A 468 -43.20 -97.93 57.71
C GLU A 468 -43.81 -96.59 57.29
N ARG A 469 -44.98 -96.20 57.79
CA ARG A 469 -45.53 -94.85 57.57
C ARG A 469 -44.58 -93.76 58.06
N ILE A 470 -43.98 -93.94 59.25
CA ILE A 470 -42.99 -93.02 59.83
C ILE A 470 -41.67 -93.05 59.04
N ARG A 471 -41.29 -94.18 58.46
CA ARG A 471 -40.16 -94.31 57.51
C ARG A 471 -40.48 -93.82 56.08
N GLY A 472 -41.68 -93.29 55.83
CA GLY A 472 -42.09 -92.79 54.51
C GLY A 472 -42.42 -93.87 53.47
N GLN A 473 -42.55 -95.14 53.89
CA GLN A 473 -42.98 -96.25 53.03
C GLN A 473 -44.50 -96.44 53.15
N GLU A 474 -45.24 -95.69 52.34
CA GLU A 474 -46.69 -95.90 52.19
C GLU A 474 -46.95 -97.12 51.29
N ARG A 475 -47.40 -98.24 51.88
CA ARG A 475 -47.70 -99.48 51.15
C ARG A 475 -48.78 -99.34 50.08
N ASP A 476 -49.67 -98.34 50.20
CA ASP A 476 -50.60 -98.02 49.12
C ASP A 476 -49.86 -97.25 48.02
N LYS A 477 -49.45 -98.01 47.01
CA LYS A 477 -48.75 -97.51 45.83
C LYS A 477 -49.53 -96.41 45.12
N SER A 478 -50.87 -96.40 45.21
CA SER A 478 -51.71 -95.36 44.64
C SER A 478 -51.54 -94.02 45.36
N GLU A 479 -51.48 -94.02 46.70
CA GLU A 479 -51.22 -92.80 47.49
C GLU A 479 -49.79 -92.31 47.30
N ALA A 480 -48.80 -93.21 47.26
CA ALA A 480 -47.41 -92.86 47.01
C ALA A 480 -47.21 -92.27 45.60
N GLU A 481 -47.85 -92.83 44.58
CA GLU A 481 -47.83 -92.30 43.20
C GLU A 481 -48.64 -91.00 43.06
N LYS A 482 -49.77 -90.85 43.77
CA LYS A 482 -50.50 -89.57 43.87
C LYS A 482 -49.63 -88.48 44.50
N LYS A 483 -48.93 -88.79 45.59
CA LYS A 483 -48.03 -87.83 46.27
C LYS A 483 -46.80 -87.52 45.43
N ARG A 484 -46.20 -88.49 44.73
CA ARG A 484 -45.15 -88.22 43.72
C ARG A 484 -45.66 -87.33 42.59
N LYS A 485 -46.78 -87.65 41.95
CA LYS A 485 -47.39 -86.79 40.93
C LYS A 485 -47.71 -85.40 41.46
N LYS A 486 -48.22 -85.27 42.69
CA LYS A 486 -48.48 -83.96 43.30
C LYS A 486 -47.19 -83.18 43.58
N ILE A 487 -46.11 -83.85 43.97
CA ILE A 487 -44.77 -83.25 44.11
C ILE A 487 -44.23 -82.85 42.73
N GLU A 488 -44.35 -83.68 41.71
CA GLU A 488 -43.92 -83.39 40.33
C GLU A 488 -44.73 -82.23 39.70
N GLU A 489 -46.05 -82.18 39.93
CA GLU A 489 -46.92 -81.05 39.55
C GLU A 489 -46.55 -79.76 40.29
N LEU A 490 -46.31 -79.82 41.60
CA LEU A 490 -45.90 -78.66 42.40
C LEU A 490 -44.47 -78.21 42.06
N GLN A 491 -43.57 -79.13 41.73
CA GLN A 491 -42.21 -78.84 41.28
C GLN A 491 -42.23 -78.21 39.89
N ALA A 492 -42.97 -78.78 38.93
CA ALA A 492 -43.15 -78.18 37.61
C ALA A 492 -43.82 -76.80 37.69
N SER A 493 -44.79 -76.62 38.59
CA SER A 493 -45.39 -75.30 38.84
C SER A 493 -44.42 -74.32 39.50
N LEU A 494 -43.57 -74.78 40.43
CA LEU A 494 -42.50 -73.97 41.03
C LEU A 494 -41.43 -73.60 40.00
N ASP A 495 -41.07 -74.51 39.11
CA ASP A 495 -40.12 -74.28 38.02
C ASP A 495 -40.71 -73.30 36.98
N GLU A 496 -42.01 -73.40 36.66
CA GLU A 496 -42.74 -72.41 35.86
C GLU A 496 -42.81 -71.05 36.56
N LYS A 497 -43.13 -71.00 37.86
CA LYS A 497 -43.20 -69.74 38.63
C LYS A 497 -41.83 -69.10 38.84
N THR A 498 -40.77 -69.88 38.99
CA THR A 498 -39.39 -69.33 39.04
C THR A 498 -38.87 -68.95 37.65
N ALA A 499 -39.25 -69.64 36.58
CA ALA A 499 -38.94 -69.23 35.21
C ALA A 499 -39.65 -67.92 34.84
N THR A 500 -40.94 -67.79 35.13
CA THR A 500 -41.70 -66.54 34.93
C THR A 500 -41.24 -65.43 35.86
N SER A 501 -40.88 -65.71 37.12
CA SER A 501 -40.25 -64.74 38.02
C SER A 501 -38.89 -64.23 37.50
N LYS A 502 -38.03 -65.12 36.99
CA LYS A 502 -36.75 -64.75 36.34
C LYS A 502 -36.98 -63.93 35.06
N LEU A 503 -37.99 -64.27 34.25
CA LEU A 503 -38.37 -63.50 33.08
C LEU A 503 -38.83 -62.08 33.46
N LEU A 504 -39.67 -61.96 34.50
CA LEU A 504 -40.11 -60.67 35.04
C LEU A 504 -38.95 -59.88 35.64
N GLN A 505 -38.02 -60.50 36.38
CA GLN A 505 -36.78 -59.84 36.85
C GLN A 505 -35.92 -59.31 35.69
N ASN A 506 -35.74 -60.09 34.63
CA ASN A 506 -35.01 -59.64 33.44
C ASN A 506 -35.74 -58.50 32.71
N GLN A 507 -37.07 -58.55 32.64
CA GLN A 507 -37.88 -57.46 32.08
C GLN A 507 -37.80 -56.18 32.93
N ILE A 508 -37.84 -56.29 34.27
CA ILE A 508 -37.65 -55.17 35.19
C ILE A 508 -36.23 -54.59 35.04
N ALA A 509 -35.19 -55.43 35.00
CA ALA A 509 -33.80 -54.98 34.81
C ALA A 509 -33.59 -54.27 33.47
N ASN A 510 -34.22 -54.76 32.39
CA ASN A 510 -34.22 -54.08 31.09
C ASN A 510 -34.98 -52.75 31.13
N LEU A 511 -36.16 -52.70 31.74
CA LEU A 511 -36.94 -51.47 31.92
C LEU A 511 -36.20 -50.45 32.79
N GLU A 512 -35.51 -50.88 33.85
CA GLU A 512 -34.63 -50.02 34.64
C GLU A 512 -33.45 -49.47 33.82
N HIS A 513 -32.85 -50.29 32.94
CA HIS A 513 -31.78 -49.86 32.05
C HIS A 513 -32.29 -48.83 31.04
N ASP A 514 -33.43 -49.10 30.40
CA ASP A 514 -34.06 -48.18 29.45
C ASP A 514 -34.56 -46.90 30.14
N MET A 515 -35.08 -46.96 31.37
CA MET A 515 -35.41 -45.77 32.18
C MET A 515 -34.17 -44.94 32.51
N LYS A 516 -33.06 -45.57 32.95
CA LYS A 516 -31.78 -44.87 33.21
C LYS A 516 -31.24 -44.24 31.92
N LYS A 517 -31.34 -44.94 30.80
CA LYS A 517 -30.93 -44.45 29.47
C LYS A 517 -31.79 -43.27 29.00
N ILE A 518 -33.11 -43.35 29.10
CA ILE A 518 -34.04 -42.26 28.77
C ILE A 518 -33.81 -41.07 29.70
N SER A 519 -33.61 -41.29 31.01
CA SER A 519 -33.27 -40.22 31.96
C SER A 519 -31.97 -39.51 31.62
N ASN A 520 -30.95 -40.25 31.15
CA ASN A 520 -29.68 -39.67 30.70
C ASN A 520 -29.85 -38.90 29.37
N CYS A 521 -30.63 -39.43 28.41
CA CYS A 521 -30.98 -38.69 27.20
C CYS A 521 -31.70 -37.37 27.52
N LEU A 522 -32.73 -37.41 28.37
CA LEU A 522 -33.45 -36.22 28.83
C LEU A 522 -32.56 -35.22 29.57
N SER A 523 -31.58 -35.69 30.36
CA SER A 523 -30.59 -34.82 30.99
C SER A 523 -29.72 -34.11 29.93
N ASN A 524 -29.19 -34.87 28.96
CA ASN A 524 -28.36 -34.32 27.88
C ASN A 524 -29.14 -33.34 26.99
N GLU A 525 -30.37 -33.70 26.60
CA GLU A 525 -31.30 -32.85 25.85
C GLU A 525 -31.65 -31.57 26.61
N ASN A 526 -31.82 -31.65 27.94
CA ASN A 526 -32.07 -30.48 28.79
C ASN A 526 -30.84 -29.58 28.92
N GLU A 527 -29.62 -30.14 29.05
CA GLU A 527 -28.38 -29.35 28.97
C GLU A 527 -28.22 -28.67 27.60
N GLU A 528 -28.52 -29.37 26.50
CA GLU A 528 -28.50 -28.79 25.16
C GLU A 528 -29.56 -27.71 25.00
N LEU A 529 -30.75 -27.88 25.57
CA LEU A 529 -31.78 -26.85 25.65
C LEU A 529 -31.29 -25.59 26.38
N GLU A 530 -30.57 -25.71 27.49
CA GLU A 530 -29.99 -24.55 28.19
C GLU A 530 -28.81 -23.91 27.43
N ARG A 531 -27.96 -24.71 26.77
CA ARG A 531 -26.93 -24.19 25.85
C ARG A 531 -27.58 -23.40 24.70
N LEU A 532 -28.68 -23.89 24.14
CA LEU A 532 -29.45 -23.22 23.09
C LEU A 532 -30.22 -21.98 23.61
N ARG A 533 -30.75 -22.00 24.84
CA ARG A 533 -31.36 -20.84 25.50
C ARG A 533 -30.34 -19.72 25.71
N SER A 534 -29.15 -20.06 26.20
CA SER A 534 -28.02 -19.14 26.39
C SER A 534 -27.61 -18.52 25.04
N LYS A 535 -27.33 -19.37 24.04
CA LYS A 535 -26.95 -18.93 22.68
C LYS A 535 -28.03 -18.08 22.00
N LYS A 536 -29.31 -18.36 22.24
CA LYS A 536 -30.42 -17.50 21.79
C LYS A 536 -30.37 -16.13 22.47
N GLN A 537 -30.11 -16.07 23.78
CA GLN A 537 -29.99 -14.82 24.51
C GLN A 537 -28.81 -13.98 24.02
N ASP A 538 -27.65 -14.60 23.78
CA ASP A 538 -26.47 -13.94 23.21
C ASP A 538 -26.74 -13.36 21.81
N LEU A 539 -27.43 -14.14 20.96
CA LEU A 539 -27.84 -13.67 19.62
C LEU A 539 -28.86 -12.52 19.69
N LEU A 540 -29.80 -12.53 20.64
CA LEU A 540 -30.74 -11.43 20.84
C LEU A 540 -30.01 -10.14 21.31
N LEU A 541 -29.03 -10.27 22.20
CA LEU A 541 -28.18 -9.14 22.63
C LEU A 541 -27.31 -8.61 21.48
N LEU A 542 -26.80 -9.49 20.62
CA LEU A 542 -26.05 -9.11 19.43
C LEU A 542 -26.93 -8.37 18.40
N VAL A 543 -28.18 -8.80 18.23
CA VAL A 543 -29.17 -8.14 17.35
C VAL A 543 -29.59 -6.78 17.89
N ASP A 544 -29.96 -6.66 19.17
CA ASP A 544 -30.28 -5.38 19.82
C ASP A 544 -29.09 -4.40 19.78
N GLY A 545 -27.87 -4.88 20.06
CA GLY A 545 -26.64 -4.12 19.88
C GLY A 545 -26.34 -3.76 18.42
N GLY A 546 -26.83 -4.55 17.46
CA GLY A 546 -26.82 -4.25 16.02
C GLY A 546 -27.81 -3.13 15.67
N GLU A 547 -29.07 -3.27 16.06
CA GLU A 547 -30.13 -2.29 15.84
C GLU A 547 -29.80 -0.92 16.45
N LYS A 548 -29.29 -0.88 17.69
CA LYS A 548 -28.88 0.37 18.34
C LYS A 548 -27.79 1.10 17.56
N ARG A 549 -26.82 0.36 16.99
CA ARG A 549 -25.78 0.93 16.11
C ARG A 549 -26.36 1.35 14.75
N LEU A 550 -27.30 0.61 14.18
CA LEU A 550 -27.98 0.96 12.94
C LEU A 550 -28.80 2.26 13.09
N ARG A 551 -29.62 2.38 14.14
CA ARG A 551 -30.40 3.59 14.44
C ARG A 551 -29.48 4.81 14.65
N ALA A 552 -28.39 4.65 15.39
CA ALA A 552 -27.40 5.71 15.56
C ALA A 552 -26.69 6.11 14.25
N ALA A 553 -26.49 5.17 13.32
CA ALA A 553 -25.96 5.45 11.99
C ALA A 553 -26.99 6.13 11.07
N GLN A 554 -28.27 5.76 11.18
CA GLN A 554 -29.39 6.39 10.47
C GLN A 554 -29.54 7.86 10.86
N SER A 555 -29.61 8.18 12.16
CA SER A 555 -29.70 9.57 12.63
C SER A 555 -28.47 10.40 12.23
N ARG A 556 -27.26 9.84 12.27
CA ARG A 556 -26.05 10.51 11.74
C ARG A 556 -26.09 10.76 10.23
N ASN A 557 -26.71 9.85 9.46
CA ASN A 557 -26.92 10.06 8.04
C ASN A 557 -27.99 11.15 7.78
N GLU A 558 -29.06 11.18 8.57
CA GLU A 558 -30.09 12.24 8.53
C GLU A 558 -29.48 13.61 8.86
N GLU A 559 -28.69 13.71 9.95
CA GLU A 559 -27.88 14.89 10.29
C GLU A 559 -27.01 15.35 9.10
N LYS A 560 -26.29 14.42 8.46
CA LYS A 560 -25.42 14.73 7.32
C LYS A 560 -26.18 15.13 6.06
N GLN A 561 -27.37 14.58 5.82
CA GLN A 561 -28.25 15.03 4.74
C GLN A 561 -28.82 16.44 5.01
N VAL A 562 -29.09 16.79 6.27
CA VAL A 562 -29.47 18.16 6.66
C VAL A 562 -28.30 19.12 6.47
N GLU A 563 -27.09 18.78 6.93
CA GLU A 563 -25.87 19.55 6.66
C GLU A 563 -25.64 19.76 5.17
N GLU A 564 -25.76 18.70 4.35
CA GLU A 564 -25.56 18.78 2.92
C GLU A 564 -26.59 19.72 2.26
N ASN A 565 -27.86 19.62 2.63
CA ASN A 565 -28.90 20.51 2.11
C ASN A 565 -28.68 21.98 2.52
N ILE A 566 -28.19 22.24 3.74
CA ILE A 566 -27.79 23.59 4.19
C ILE A 566 -26.60 24.09 3.35
N MET A 567 -25.63 23.23 3.03
CA MET A 567 -24.49 23.60 2.19
C MET A 567 -24.89 23.83 0.72
N ARG A 568 -25.79 23.01 0.15
CA ARG A 568 -26.38 23.27 -1.18
C ARG A 568 -27.11 24.61 -1.20
N LEU A 569 -27.91 24.93 -0.17
CA LEU A 569 -28.61 26.21 -0.05
C LEU A 569 -27.63 27.41 -0.02
N ARG A 570 -26.52 27.28 0.71
CA ARG A 570 -25.44 28.28 0.74
C ARG A 570 -24.75 28.43 -0.62
N VAL A 571 -24.46 27.32 -1.31
CA VAL A 571 -23.92 27.35 -2.68
C VAL A 571 -24.89 28.09 -3.60
N SER A 572 -26.17 27.74 -3.63
CA SER A 572 -27.16 28.44 -4.46
C SER A 572 -27.58 29.83 -3.96
N GLN A 573 -27.07 30.30 -2.81
CA GLN A 573 -27.06 31.71 -2.45
C GLN A 573 -25.85 32.42 -3.05
N LEU A 574 -24.65 31.83 -2.96
CA LEU A 574 -23.42 32.35 -3.54
C LEU A 574 -23.46 32.38 -5.08
N GLU A 575 -24.07 31.37 -5.72
CA GLU A 575 -24.30 31.33 -7.17
C GLU A 575 -25.16 32.53 -7.62
N ARG A 576 -26.25 32.82 -6.90
CA ARG A 576 -27.10 34.00 -7.17
C ARG A 576 -26.36 35.31 -6.93
N MET A 577 -25.61 35.43 -5.83
CA MET A 577 -24.78 36.62 -5.60
C MET A 577 -23.73 36.82 -6.70
N THR A 578 -23.14 35.72 -7.19
CA THR A 578 -22.16 35.75 -8.29
C THR A 578 -22.82 36.10 -9.63
N SER A 579 -24.05 35.64 -9.89
CA SER A 579 -24.85 36.08 -11.04
C SER A 579 -25.09 37.58 -10.97
N ASN A 580 -25.66 38.07 -9.86
CA ASN A 580 -25.94 39.51 -9.68
C ASN A 580 -24.70 40.37 -9.91
N VAL A 581 -23.54 39.99 -9.36
CA VAL A 581 -22.27 40.70 -9.58
C VAL A 581 -21.80 40.59 -11.04
N SER A 582 -22.05 39.47 -11.72
CA SER A 582 -21.77 39.32 -13.15
C SER A 582 -22.67 40.20 -14.01
N ASP A 583 -23.94 40.33 -13.65
CA ASP A 583 -24.93 41.19 -14.31
C ASP A 583 -24.58 42.69 -14.09
N GLU A 584 -24.21 43.07 -12.86
CA GLU A 584 -23.69 44.41 -12.52
C GLU A 584 -22.40 44.75 -13.30
N VAL A 585 -21.44 43.82 -13.38
CA VAL A 585 -20.19 43.98 -14.16
C VAL A 585 -20.48 44.06 -15.65
N TYR A 586 -21.45 43.29 -16.16
CA TYR A 586 -21.87 43.35 -17.56
C TYR A 586 -22.51 44.70 -17.90
N ASP A 587 -23.40 45.23 -17.07
CA ASP A 587 -23.97 46.56 -17.28
C ASP A 587 -22.91 47.67 -17.13
N LEU A 588 -21.99 47.56 -16.18
CA LEU A 588 -20.85 48.49 -16.05
C LEU A 588 -19.94 48.48 -17.28
N GLU A 589 -19.60 47.32 -17.84
CA GLU A 589 -18.80 47.21 -19.07
C GLU A 589 -19.55 47.74 -20.29
N LYS A 590 -20.86 47.50 -20.38
CA LYS A 590 -21.75 48.09 -21.39
C LYS A 590 -21.82 49.62 -21.28
N TYR A 591 -21.90 50.18 -20.07
CA TYR A 591 -21.78 51.64 -19.86
C TYR A 591 -20.38 52.16 -20.21
N ARG A 592 -19.31 51.42 -19.87
CA ARG A 592 -17.92 51.77 -20.22
C ARG A 592 -17.73 51.83 -21.73
N LEU A 593 -18.21 50.84 -22.47
CA LEU A 593 -18.16 50.80 -23.94
C LEU A 593 -19.00 51.90 -24.58
N HIS A 594 -20.17 52.23 -24.03
CA HIS A 594 -21.00 53.33 -24.53
C HIS A 594 -20.34 54.70 -24.31
N LEU A 595 -19.73 54.94 -23.14
CA LEU A 595 -18.93 56.13 -22.87
C LEU A 595 -17.68 56.20 -23.76
N GLU A 596 -16.99 55.07 -23.98
CA GLU A 596 -15.82 55.01 -24.87
C GLU A 596 -16.20 55.32 -26.33
N ALA A 597 -17.37 54.86 -26.79
CA ALA A 597 -17.91 55.21 -28.10
C ALA A 597 -18.23 56.71 -28.20
N ALA A 598 -18.98 57.28 -27.25
CA ALA A 598 -19.31 58.70 -27.24
C ALA A 598 -18.07 59.61 -27.16
N LEU A 599 -17.03 59.20 -26.42
CA LEU A 599 -15.73 59.89 -26.39
C LEU A 599 -14.98 59.79 -27.74
N LYS A 600 -15.03 58.64 -28.43
CA LYS A 600 -14.46 58.48 -29.77
C LYS A 600 -15.18 59.36 -30.79
N GLU A 601 -16.50 59.38 -30.80
CA GLU A 601 -17.29 60.27 -31.65
C GLU A 601 -16.95 61.74 -31.38
N ARG A 602 -16.90 62.16 -30.11
CA ARG A 602 -16.59 63.55 -29.77
C ARG A 602 -15.14 63.94 -30.09
N THR A 603 -14.18 63.02 -30.00
CA THR A 603 -12.79 63.28 -30.44
C THR A 603 -12.68 63.36 -31.97
N ALA A 604 -13.43 62.55 -32.71
CA ALA A 604 -13.51 62.64 -34.18
C ALA A 604 -14.18 63.96 -34.63
N GLU A 605 -15.25 64.39 -33.97
CA GLU A 605 -15.91 65.68 -34.23
C GLU A 605 -14.98 66.86 -33.94
N ILE A 606 -14.24 66.84 -32.82
CA ILE A 606 -13.23 67.85 -32.49
C ILE A 606 -12.07 67.83 -33.50
N ALA A 607 -11.69 66.66 -34.04
CA ALA A 607 -10.69 66.56 -35.09
C ALA A 607 -11.18 67.20 -36.40
N ALA A 608 -12.42 66.90 -36.83
CA ALA A 608 -13.04 67.52 -37.99
C ALA A 608 -13.20 69.05 -37.85
N GLN A 609 -13.57 69.54 -36.67
CA GLN A 609 -13.62 70.98 -36.37
C GLN A 609 -12.23 71.63 -36.43
N LYS A 610 -11.19 70.97 -35.89
CA LYS A 610 -9.79 71.43 -36.00
C LYS A 610 -9.31 71.45 -37.45
N GLU A 611 -9.68 70.45 -38.26
CA GLU A 611 -9.34 70.41 -39.68
C GLU A 611 -10.05 71.52 -40.47
N ALA A 612 -11.34 71.75 -40.22
CA ALA A 612 -12.09 72.86 -40.82
C ALA A 612 -11.47 74.23 -40.48
N LEU A 613 -11.04 74.44 -39.23
CA LEU A 613 -10.29 75.63 -38.82
C LEU A 613 -8.90 75.72 -39.49
N ALA A 614 -8.24 74.58 -39.73
CA ALA A 614 -6.98 74.52 -40.47
C ALA A 614 -7.16 74.74 -41.99
N VAL A 615 -8.34 74.46 -42.55
CA VAL A 615 -8.75 74.87 -43.90
C VAL A 615 -8.99 76.37 -43.94
N GLN A 616 -9.80 76.93 -43.04
CA GLN A 616 -10.03 78.38 -42.95
C GLN A 616 -8.72 79.17 -42.78
N LYS A 617 -7.81 78.69 -41.91
CA LYS A 617 -6.48 79.29 -41.73
C LYS A 617 -5.61 79.24 -42.99
N ARG A 618 -5.76 78.20 -43.84
CA ARG A 618 -5.10 78.14 -45.15
C ARG A 618 -5.69 79.15 -46.13
N VAL A 619 -7.02 79.23 -46.22
CA VAL A 619 -7.74 80.17 -47.10
C VAL A 619 -7.43 81.63 -46.74
N ALA A 620 -7.56 82.01 -45.46
CA ALA A 620 -7.14 83.34 -45.01
C ALA A 620 -5.62 83.58 -45.24
N GLY A 621 -4.81 82.52 -45.22
CA GLY A 621 -3.39 82.57 -45.58
C GLY A 621 -3.12 82.87 -47.05
N THR A 622 -3.89 82.26 -47.97
CA THR A 622 -3.81 82.52 -49.42
C THR A 622 -4.36 83.90 -49.76
N GLU A 623 -5.53 84.29 -49.22
CA GLU A 623 -6.08 85.65 -49.34
C GLU A 623 -5.08 86.71 -48.87
N CYS A 624 -4.44 86.51 -47.70
CA CYS A 624 -3.38 87.41 -47.23
C CYS A 624 -2.14 87.40 -48.14
N SER A 625 -1.86 86.31 -48.87
CA SER A 625 -0.77 86.27 -49.85
C SER A 625 -1.12 87.03 -51.13
N GLU A 626 -2.35 86.89 -51.62
CA GLU A 626 -2.90 87.60 -52.80
C GLU A 626 -2.97 89.10 -52.55
N LEU A 627 -3.43 89.51 -51.35
CA LEU A 627 -3.39 90.91 -50.91
C LEU A 627 -1.95 91.43 -50.78
N ARG A 628 -0.99 90.61 -50.32
CA ARG A 628 0.43 90.99 -50.32
C ARG A 628 1.00 91.15 -51.73
N THR A 629 0.66 90.28 -52.68
CA THR A 629 1.07 90.47 -54.08
C THR A 629 0.43 91.70 -54.71
N ALA A 630 -0.86 91.97 -54.47
CA ALA A 630 -1.51 93.20 -54.92
C ALA A 630 -0.89 94.47 -54.30
N VAL A 631 -0.47 94.42 -53.04
CA VAL A 631 0.30 95.50 -52.39
C VAL A 631 1.71 95.63 -52.98
N ALA A 632 2.39 94.53 -53.31
CA ALA A 632 3.70 94.56 -53.97
C ALA A 632 3.60 95.13 -55.40
N GLU A 633 2.56 94.80 -56.15
CA GLU A 633 2.26 95.42 -57.45
C GLU A 633 1.93 96.90 -57.32
N ARG A 634 1.14 97.29 -56.30
CA ARG A 634 0.88 98.72 -55.99
C ARG A 634 2.17 99.45 -55.64
N LYS A 635 3.04 98.89 -54.78
CA LYS A 635 4.39 99.42 -54.51
C LYS A 635 5.20 99.52 -55.80
N GLY A 636 5.22 98.48 -56.63
CA GLY A 636 5.92 98.48 -57.93
C GLY A 636 5.40 99.52 -58.91
N ARG A 637 4.09 99.80 -58.90
CA ARG A 637 3.49 100.87 -59.69
C ARG A 637 3.85 102.25 -59.16
N ILE A 638 3.97 102.38 -57.84
CA ILE A 638 4.59 103.56 -57.23
C ILE A 638 6.06 103.62 -57.66
N ARG A 639 6.87 102.55 -57.62
CA ARG A 639 8.27 102.52 -58.16
C ARG A 639 8.36 102.92 -59.64
N GLN A 640 7.28 102.86 -60.43
CA GLN A 640 7.26 103.31 -61.83
C GLN A 640 6.82 104.76 -62.02
N LEU A 641 5.88 105.24 -61.20
CA LEU A 641 5.49 106.67 -61.16
C LEU A 641 6.60 107.50 -60.54
N GLN A 642 7.11 106.97 -59.46
CA GLN A 642 8.37 107.36 -58.88
C GLN A 642 9.45 107.17 -59.96
N ALA A 643 9.67 106.05 -60.69
CA ALA A 643 10.66 106.05 -61.79
C ALA A 643 10.42 107.07 -62.94
N ARG A 644 9.27 107.74 -63.01
CA ARG A 644 9.01 108.92 -63.88
C ARG A 644 9.16 110.27 -63.16
N TYR A 645 9.42 110.23 -61.87
CA TYR A 645 10.26 111.09 -61.02
C TYR A 645 11.68 110.48 -60.75
N ASP A 646 12.19 109.42 -61.43
CA ASP A 646 13.62 108.93 -61.36
C ASP A 646 14.48 108.62 -62.61
N SER A 647 13.96 108.31 -63.79
CA SER A 647 14.75 108.33 -65.04
C SER A 647 14.79 109.74 -65.67
N GLY A 648 15.63 110.65 -65.17
CA GLY A 648 15.93 111.98 -65.76
C GLY A 648 15.87 113.29 -64.92
N ILE A 649 16.74 113.51 -63.93
CA ILE A 649 17.11 114.78 -63.25
C ILE A 649 18.52 115.08 -63.72
N ALA A 650 19.34 114.04 -63.60
CA ALA A 650 20.75 113.96 -63.89
C ALA A 650 21.06 113.89 -65.38
N SER A 651 20.27 114.56 -66.22
CA SER A 651 20.63 114.86 -67.61
C SER A 651 20.30 116.31 -67.99
N LEU A 652 20.27 117.20 -66.99
CA LEU A 652 21.23 118.30 -66.95
C LEU A 652 21.81 118.43 -65.55
N GLY A 653 23.04 118.96 -65.47
CA GLY A 653 23.43 119.87 -64.40
C GLY A 653 23.17 121.32 -64.83
N THR A 654 23.12 122.21 -63.85
CA THR A 654 23.49 123.62 -64.04
C THR A 654 24.72 123.85 -63.20
N THR A 655 25.84 124.12 -63.86
CA THR A 655 26.95 124.88 -63.28
C THR A 655 26.45 126.16 -62.59
N PRO A 656 27.17 126.71 -61.61
CA PRO A 656 26.70 127.82 -60.78
C PRO A 656 26.28 129.17 -61.42
N ASP A 657 26.22 129.35 -62.75
CA ASP A 657 25.36 130.39 -63.41
C ASP A 657 24.45 129.83 -64.53
N GLY A 658 24.60 128.55 -64.90
CA GLY A 658 23.52 127.72 -65.42
C GLY A 658 23.41 127.49 -66.93
N LEU A 659 24.31 126.68 -67.52
CA LEU A 659 24.23 125.96 -68.82
C LEU A 659 25.50 125.10 -69.11
N PRO A 660 25.55 124.21 -70.12
CA PRO A 660 26.43 123.02 -70.10
C PRO A 660 27.69 123.06 -71.01
N MET A 661 28.50 121.97 -70.91
CA MET A 661 29.40 121.35 -71.93
C MET A 661 30.94 121.65 -71.86
N SER A 662 31.85 120.92 -72.55
CA SER A 662 31.93 119.46 -72.80
C SER A 662 33.35 118.96 -73.20
N THR A 663 33.83 117.91 -72.53
CA THR A 663 34.78 116.82 -72.93
C THR A 663 36.14 117.10 -73.61
N ALA A 664 36.39 118.22 -74.29
CA ALA A 664 37.56 118.35 -75.20
C ALA A 664 38.94 118.47 -74.49
N TYR A 665 39.01 119.14 -73.33
CA TYR A 665 40.27 119.63 -72.75
C TYR A 665 41.16 118.55 -72.09
N VAL A 666 40.56 117.46 -71.61
CA VAL A 666 41.18 116.45 -70.71
C VAL A 666 42.43 115.74 -71.31
N LYS A 667 42.63 115.79 -72.63
CA LYS A 667 43.69 115.02 -73.31
C LYS A 667 45.09 115.65 -73.33
N ILE A 668 45.27 116.92 -72.97
CA ILE A 668 46.54 117.63 -73.21
C ILE A 668 47.57 117.47 -72.07
N GLN A 669 47.14 117.62 -70.81
CA GLN A 669 48.09 117.79 -69.69
C GLN A 669 48.80 116.48 -69.25
N SER A 670 48.18 115.32 -69.47
CA SER A 670 48.71 114.00 -69.07
C SER A 670 49.93 113.52 -69.86
N ALA A 671 50.48 114.35 -70.76
CA ALA A 671 51.67 114.08 -71.55
C ALA A 671 52.98 114.58 -70.92
N GLN A 672 52.97 115.66 -70.11
CA GLN A 672 54.21 116.37 -69.75
C GLN A 672 54.94 115.78 -68.52
N GLU A 673 54.25 115.39 -67.46
CA GLU A 673 54.89 115.01 -66.19
C GLU A 673 55.66 113.69 -66.25
N ARG A 674 55.35 112.81 -67.22
CA ARG A 674 56.05 111.53 -67.44
C ARG A 674 57.53 111.67 -67.85
N TYR A 675 58.00 112.88 -68.15
CA TYR A 675 59.41 113.17 -68.42
C TYR A 675 60.23 113.40 -67.14
N LEU A 676 59.68 114.16 -66.18
CA LEU A 676 60.38 114.55 -64.94
C LEU A 676 60.69 113.37 -64.00
N LEU A 677 59.88 112.30 -64.08
CA LEU A 677 60.03 111.09 -63.28
C LEU A 677 61.25 110.22 -63.62
N ARG A 678 62.05 110.55 -64.66
CA ARG A 678 63.31 109.85 -64.94
C ARG A 678 64.53 110.49 -64.26
N GLU A 679 64.67 111.82 -64.33
CA GLU A 679 65.88 112.52 -63.86
C GLU A 679 66.08 112.53 -62.33
N GLN A 680 65.09 112.05 -61.58
CA GLN A 680 65.16 111.85 -60.13
C GLN A 680 65.58 110.42 -59.74
N GLY A 681 65.48 109.43 -60.63
CA GLY A 681 65.89 108.05 -60.37
C GLY A 681 67.41 107.90 -60.26
N ASP A 682 68.14 108.37 -61.27
CA ASP A 682 69.60 108.22 -61.38
C ASP A 682 70.37 108.81 -60.17
N LYS A 683 69.82 109.85 -59.54
CA LYS A 683 70.41 110.51 -58.36
C LYS A 683 70.21 109.70 -57.06
N LEU A 684 69.22 108.81 -56.99
CA LEU A 684 68.98 107.94 -55.83
C LEU A 684 69.91 106.71 -55.85
N ASP A 685 70.14 106.11 -57.01
CA ASP A 685 71.10 105.00 -57.18
C ASP A 685 72.52 105.38 -56.78
N GLU A 686 72.94 106.63 -57.01
CA GLU A 686 74.26 107.11 -56.62
C GLU A 686 74.42 107.27 -55.09
N THR A 687 73.32 107.54 -54.37
CA THR A 687 73.31 107.46 -52.90
C THR A 687 73.32 106.03 -52.38
N ILE A 688 72.62 105.09 -53.03
CA ILE A 688 72.60 103.67 -52.64
C ILE A 688 74.00 103.05 -52.72
N ARG A 689 74.75 103.33 -53.79
CA ARG A 689 76.15 102.86 -53.91
C ARG A 689 77.07 103.40 -52.81
N ARG A 690 76.78 104.57 -52.26
CA ARG A 690 77.53 105.17 -51.14
C ARG A 690 77.26 104.44 -49.82
N THR A 691 76.00 104.17 -49.51
CA THR A 691 75.64 103.43 -48.29
C THR A 691 76.02 101.94 -48.37
N GLU A 692 76.00 101.32 -49.56
CA GLU A 692 76.61 99.98 -49.76
C GLU A 692 78.12 99.96 -49.45
N GLN A 693 78.85 101.01 -49.81
CA GLN A 693 80.29 101.13 -49.53
C GLN A 693 80.55 101.25 -48.02
N GLU A 694 79.69 101.98 -47.30
CA GLU A 694 79.72 102.12 -45.84
C GLU A 694 79.30 100.81 -45.14
N ILE A 695 78.31 100.08 -45.66
CA ILE A 695 77.96 98.75 -45.14
C ILE A 695 79.16 97.79 -45.26
N ARG A 696 79.85 97.76 -46.41
CA ARG A 696 81.06 96.93 -46.59
C ARG A 696 82.24 97.35 -45.69
N SER A 697 82.35 98.61 -45.30
CA SER A 697 83.39 99.05 -44.34
C SER A 697 83.01 98.69 -42.90
N MET A 698 81.73 98.81 -42.53
CA MET A 698 81.20 98.32 -41.26
C MET A 698 81.33 96.79 -41.14
N GLU A 699 80.97 96.00 -42.17
CA GLU A 699 81.12 94.55 -42.19
C GLU A 699 82.58 94.09 -42.01
N ASN A 700 83.54 94.77 -42.65
CA ASN A 700 84.96 94.49 -42.44
C ASN A 700 85.41 94.83 -41.01
N THR A 701 84.91 95.94 -40.44
CA THR A 701 85.18 96.32 -39.05
C THR A 701 84.59 95.29 -38.07
N LEU A 702 83.36 94.84 -38.33
CA LEU A 702 82.65 93.82 -37.54
C LEU A 702 83.33 92.45 -37.68
N ARG A 703 83.89 92.11 -38.84
CA ARG A 703 84.77 90.92 -39.02
C ARG A 703 86.05 91.01 -38.19
N VAL A 704 86.74 92.15 -38.18
CA VAL A 704 87.94 92.31 -37.34
C VAL A 704 87.58 92.23 -35.86
N VAL A 705 86.50 92.87 -35.43
CA VAL A 705 86.00 92.78 -34.04
C VAL A 705 85.61 91.34 -33.68
N ASN A 706 84.87 90.62 -34.52
CA ASN A 706 84.49 89.23 -34.25
C ASN A 706 85.70 88.30 -34.21
N VAL A 707 86.64 88.38 -35.16
CA VAL A 707 87.87 87.55 -35.13
C VAL A 707 88.74 87.86 -33.90
N CYS A 708 88.76 89.11 -33.41
CA CYS A 708 89.42 89.42 -32.14
C CYS A 708 88.61 88.91 -30.93
N ASN A 709 87.27 89.00 -30.96
CA ASN A 709 86.37 88.57 -29.88
C ASN A 709 86.37 87.04 -29.74
N ASP A 710 86.38 86.30 -30.84
CA ASP A 710 86.46 84.85 -30.84
C ASP A 710 87.84 84.37 -30.37
N LYS A 711 88.95 85.03 -30.75
CA LYS A 711 90.27 84.76 -30.14
C LYS A 711 90.34 85.16 -28.67
N TYR A 712 89.59 86.17 -28.23
CA TYR A 712 89.46 86.53 -26.82
C TYR A 712 88.66 85.47 -26.05
N LYS A 713 87.62 84.85 -26.66
CA LYS A 713 86.94 83.67 -26.10
C LYS A 713 87.87 82.46 -26.05
N ASP A 714 88.63 82.17 -27.11
CA ASP A 714 89.58 81.05 -27.13
C ASP A 714 90.69 81.21 -26.07
N SER A 715 91.05 82.45 -25.71
CA SER A 715 92.01 82.74 -24.62
C SER A 715 91.43 82.76 -23.20
N VAL A 716 90.09 82.72 -23.07
CA VAL A 716 89.35 82.73 -21.78
C VAL A 716 88.56 81.42 -21.56
N GLY A 717 88.38 80.61 -22.61
CA GLY A 717 87.64 79.35 -22.60
C GLY A 717 88.47 78.19 -22.08
N ALA A 718 88.24 77.79 -20.83
CA ALA A 718 88.89 76.63 -20.22
C ALA A 718 87.95 75.87 -19.26
N VAL A 719 87.05 75.05 -19.82
CA VAL A 719 86.44 73.90 -19.14
C VAL A 719 86.47 72.71 -20.09
N ASP A 720 86.86 71.55 -19.56
CA ASP A 720 87.17 70.33 -20.32
C ASP A 720 85.92 69.52 -20.73
N GLU A 721 86.03 68.68 -21.76
CA GLU A 721 84.91 67.94 -22.37
C GLU A 721 84.29 66.87 -21.44
N ASP A 722 85.02 66.38 -20.42
CA ASP A 722 84.59 65.31 -19.50
C ASP A 722 84.63 65.70 -18.00
N GLY A 723 84.35 66.96 -17.68
CA GLY A 723 84.15 67.40 -16.29
C GLY A 723 82.89 66.79 -15.61
N PRO A 724 82.85 66.62 -14.28
CA PRO A 724 81.72 65.99 -13.58
C PRO A 724 80.39 66.76 -13.73
N GLU A 725 80.46 68.09 -13.86
CA GLU A 725 79.29 68.93 -14.13
C GLU A 725 78.62 68.58 -15.47
N ARG A 726 79.37 68.08 -16.46
CA ARG A 726 78.83 67.59 -17.73
C ARG A 726 78.12 66.24 -17.61
N VAL A 727 78.44 65.44 -16.60
CA VAL A 727 77.74 64.17 -16.32
C VAL A 727 76.44 64.45 -15.55
N GLU A 728 76.46 65.38 -14.60
CA GLU A 728 75.23 65.94 -14.01
C GLU A 728 74.35 66.57 -15.10
N GLN A 729 74.93 67.38 -15.99
CA GLN A 729 74.21 67.98 -17.10
C GLN A 729 73.62 66.92 -18.04
N LYS A 730 74.38 65.88 -18.45
CA LYS A 730 73.84 64.77 -19.26
C LYS A 730 72.70 64.03 -18.54
N ARG A 731 72.80 63.79 -17.22
CA ARG A 731 71.73 63.17 -16.42
C ARG A 731 70.50 64.07 -16.33
N LEU A 732 70.68 65.37 -16.15
CA LEU A 732 69.61 66.37 -16.15
C LEU A 732 69.02 66.60 -17.54
N ASP A 733 69.81 66.48 -18.62
CA ASP A 733 69.37 66.56 -20.01
C ASP A 733 68.64 65.29 -20.45
N GLU A 734 68.99 64.11 -19.95
CA GLU A 734 68.20 62.88 -20.11
C GLU A 734 66.90 62.95 -19.30
N GLN A 735 66.94 63.40 -18.04
CA GLN A 735 65.72 63.66 -17.27
C GLN A 735 64.86 64.75 -17.91
N MET A 736 65.47 65.77 -18.52
CA MET A 736 64.78 66.78 -19.33
C MET A 736 64.30 66.23 -20.67
N TYR A 737 64.98 65.26 -21.29
CA TYR A 737 64.53 64.64 -22.54
C TYR A 737 63.32 63.74 -22.27
N ASP A 738 63.39 62.96 -21.20
CA ASP A 738 62.34 62.05 -20.74
C ASP A 738 61.16 62.84 -20.14
N ALA A 739 61.42 63.96 -19.43
CA ALA A 739 60.41 64.94 -19.07
C ALA A 739 59.85 65.67 -20.30
N ARG A 740 60.65 66.02 -21.32
CA ARG A 740 60.18 66.56 -22.61
C ARG A 740 59.46 65.51 -23.45
N GLN A 741 59.65 64.20 -23.22
CA GLN A 741 58.95 63.12 -23.91
C GLN A 741 57.64 62.78 -23.19
N LYS A 742 57.63 62.75 -21.86
CA LYS A 742 56.42 62.72 -21.02
C LYS A 742 55.60 64.00 -21.20
N LEU A 743 56.25 65.15 -21.39
CA LEU A 743 55.61 66.42 -21.77
C LEU A 743 55.11 66.35 -23.21
N ARG A 744 55.86 65.83 -24.20
CA ARG A 744 55.33 65.65 -25.57
C ARG A 744 54.20 64.61 -25.64
N GLN A 745 54.20 63.58 -24.80
CA GLN A 745 53.09 62.63 -24.67
C GLN A 745 51.89 63.24 -23.95
N ARG A 746 52.10 64.01 -22.87
CA ARG A 746 51.05 64.79 -22.21
C ARG A 746 50.52 65.88 -23.13
N GLN A 747 51.36 66.57 -23.89
CA GLN A 747 50.99 67.54 -24.93
C GLN A 747 50.24 66.83 -26.05
N ALA A 748 50.64 65.65 -26.54
CA ALA A 748 49.87 64.92 -27.56
C ALA A 748 48.52 64.39 -27.01
N ARG A 749 48.45 64.05 -25.72
CA ARG A 749 47.20 63.62 -25.06
C ARG A 749 46.30 64.80 -24.70
N LEU A 750 46.87 65.95 -24.34
CA LEU A 750 46.21 67.23 -24.10
C LEU A 750 45.82 67.89 -25.42
N GLN A 751 46.60 67.72 -26.49
CA GLN A 751 46.27 68.10 -27.86
C GLN A 751 45.10 67.25 -28.33
N ARG A 752 45.10 65.92 -28.17
CA ARG A 752 43.90 65.11 -28.46
C ARG A 752 42.70 65.50 -27.62
N LEU A 753 42.86 65.73 -26.31
CA LEU A 753 41.78 66.24 -25.46
C LEU A 753 41.35 67.67 -25.82
N PHE A 754 42.23 68.48 -26.41
CA PHE A 754 41.95 69.82 -26.93
C PHE A 754 41.32 69.75 -28.31
N ASP A 755 41.67 68.78 -29.16
CA ASP A 755 41.06 68.51 -30.46
C ASP A 755 39.65 67.91 -30.25
N ASP A 756 39.45 67.12 -29.19
CA ASP A 756 38.16 66.56 -28.79
C ASP A 756 37.31 67.58 -27.99
N LEU A 757 37.91 68.43 -27.16
CA LEU A 757 37.23 69.62 -26.60
C LEU A 757 36.91 70.63 -27.70
N GLN A 758 37.78 70.84 -28.68
CA GLN A 758 37.56 71.74 -29.79
C GLN A 758 36.55 71.14 -30.77
N LYS A 759 36.44 69.81 -30.92
CA LYS A 759 35.27 69.20 -31.58
C LYS A 759 34.00 69.39 -30.77
N ALA A 760 33.98 69.07 -29.48
CA ALA A 760 32.79 69.27 -28.65
C ALA A 760 32.36 70.74 -28.56
N GLN A 761 33.32 71.67 -28.55
CA GLN A 761 33.12 73.11 -28.61
C GLN A 761 32.70 73.54 -30.02
N ASN A 762 33.29 72.99 -31.09
CA ASN A 762 32.86 73.26 -32.47
C ASN A 762 31.42 72.78 -32.68
N ASP A 763 31.09 71.54 -32.30
CA ASP A 763 29.74 70.97 -32.36
C ASP A 763 28.76 71.75 -31.47
N HIS A 764 29.19 72.27 -30.32
CA HIS A 764 28.39 73.17 -29.50
C HIS A 764 28.23 74.56 -30.15
N THR A 765 29.27 75.14 -30.75
CA THR A 765 29.15 76.38 -31.52
C THR A 765 28.35 76.19 -32.79
N VAL A 766 28.32 75.01 -33.41
CA VAL A 766 27.45 74.67 -34.55
C VAL A 766 26.00 74.55 -34.08
N LEU A 767 25.74 73.93 -32.93
CA LEU A 767 24.40 73.90 -32.33
C LEU A 767 23.92 75.28 -31.85
N LEU A 768 24.82 76.16 -31.39
CA LEU A 768 24.51 77.56 -31.09
C LEU A 768 24.28 78.36 -32.38
N ASP A 769 25.17 78.25 -33.37
CA ASP A 769 25.04 78.84 -34.70
C ASP A 769 23.72 78.45 -35.36
N ASP A 770 23.34 77.17 -35.33
CA ASP A 770 22.10 76.70 -35.96
C ASP A 770 20.86 77.19 -35.19
N ILE A 771 20.95 77.42 -33.88
CA ILE A 771 19.89 78.03 -33.06
C ILE A 771 19.84 79.57 -33.23
N GLU A 772 20.97 80.21 -33.48
CA GLU A 772 21.09 81.66 -33.68
C GLU A 772 20.73 82.06 -35.12
N LYS A 773 21.22 81.34 -36.13
CA LYS A 773 20.77 81.42 -37.54
C LYS A 773 19.28 81.14 -37.63
N ALA A 774 18.73 80.16 -36.92
CA ALA A 774 17.27 79.92 -36.87
C ALA A 774 16.47 81.06 -36.20
N LYS A 775 17.12 82.06 -35.58
CA LYS A 775 16.51 83.29 -35.05
C LYS A 775 16.79 84.50 -35.93
N GLU A 776 18.04 84.77 -36.31
CA GLU A 776 18.40 85.86 -37.23
C GLU A 776 17.68 85.74 -38.58
N ASP A 777 17.67 84.55 -39.15
CA ASP A 777 17.04 84.28 -40.45
C ASP A 777 15.50 84.33 -40.36
N LYS A 778 14.95 84.17 -39.15
CA LYS A 778 13.53 84.36 -38.84
C LYS A 778 13.17 85.85 -38.66
N GLU A 779 14.07 86.67 -38.14
CA GLU A 779 13.80 88.09 -37.84
C GLU A 779 14.22 89.05 -38.96
N ASN A 780 15.41 88.93 -39.54
CA ASN A 780 15.93 89.92 -40.48
C ASN A 780 15.32 89.80 -41.87
N LYS A 781 14.91 88.58 -42.27
CA LYS A 781 13.99 88.37 -43.42
C LYS A 781 12.59 88.97 -43.19
N HIS A 782 12.22 89.28 -41.94
CA HIS A 782 11.00 90.04 -41.60
C HIS A 782 11.20 91.57 -41.60
N ARG A 783 12.44 92.06 -41.56
CA ARG A 783 12.76 93.50 -41.45
C ARG A 783 13.16 94.12 -42.79
N TYR A 784 14.21 93.64 -43.46
CA TYR A 784 14.73 94.34 -44.65
C TYR A 784 13.81 94.26 -45.88
N LEU A 785 12.98 93.21 -45.97
CA LEU A 785 11.85 93.10 -46.90
C LEU A 785 10.77 94.19 -46.69
N SER A 786 10.79 94.90 -45.56
CA SER A 786 9.90 96.05 -45.31
C SER A 786 10.46 97.35 -45.87
N ASP A 787 11.79 97.51 -45.95
CA ASP A 787 12.44 98.82 -46.04
C ASP A 787 13.17 99.10 -47.36
N LEU A 788 13.94 98.16 -47.92
CA LEU A 788 14.44 98.33 -49.30
C LEU A 788 13.26 98.40 -50.30
N GLU A 789 12.18 97.70 -49.96
CA GLU A 789 10.88 97.78 -50.60
C GLU A 789 10.21 99.17 -50.57
N LYS A 790 10.68 100.10 -49.73
CA LYS A 790 10.31 101.54 -49.71
C LYS A 790 11.40 102.39 -50.38
N GLN A 791 12.67 102.13 -50.10
CA GLN A 791 13.77 102.96 -50.61
C GLN A 791 13.96 102.87 -52.13
N VAL A 792 13.77 101.71 -52.77
CA VAL A 792 13.80 101.62 -54.25
C VAL A 792 12.53 102.24 -54.88
N VAL A 793 11.53 102.58 -54.07
CA VAL A 793 10.42 103.46 -54.46
C VAL A 793 10.85 104.92 -54.31
N GLU A 794 11.35 105.35 -53.15
CA GLU A 794 11.64 106.77 -52.89
C GLU A 794 12.94 107.30 -53.48
N GLN A 795 13.94 106.45 -53.73
CA GLN A 795 15.07 106.68 -54.64
C GLN A 795 14.81 105.98 -55.98
N THR A 796 13.55 105.64 -56.24
CA THR A 796 12.99 106.09 -57.49
C THR A 796 12.14 107.37 -57.36
N GLU A 797 12.24 108.29 -56.38
CA GLU A 797 11.41 109.52 -56.39
C GLU A 797 12.17 110.86 -56.34
N LYS A 798 13.30 110.97 -57.02
CA LYS A 798 13.99 112.26 -57.18
C LYS A 798 14.58 112.47 -58.59
N ILE A 799 15.20 111.45 -59.17
CA ILE A 799 16.08 111.55 -60.32
C ILE A 799 15.34 111.68 -61.67
N SER A 800 14.06 112.12 -61.82
CA SER A 800 13.36 112.40 -63.12
C SER A 800 12.70 113.76 -63.28
N ARG A 801 13.10 114.75 -62.48
CA ARG A 801 12.44 116.06 -62.44
C ARG A 801 13.37 117.20 -62.86
N ALA A 802 14.41 116.91 -63.64
CA ALA A 802 15.27 117.95 -64.25
C ALA A 802 15.92 117.59 -65.60
N ASP A 803 16.16 116.34 -65.99
CA ASP A 803 16.16 116.00 -67.42
C ASP A 803 14.75 116.16 -68.05
N LYS A 804 13.78 116.54 -67.21
CA LYS A 804 12.68 117.43 -67.56
C LYS A 804 13.01 118.94 -67.33
N ASN A 805 12.96 119.47 -66.10
CA ASN A 805 13.12 120.92 -65.79
C ASN A 805 14.42 121.59 -66.29
N LEU A 806 15.59 120.99 -66.04
CA LEU A 806 16.90 121.43 -66.53
C LEU A 806 17.14 121.11 -68.04
N ARG A 807 16.68 119.98 -68.64
CA ARG A 807 16.64 119.84 -70.13
C ARG A 807 15.75 120.90 -70.79
N LYS A 808 14.83 121.51 -70.03
CA LYS A 808 14.12 122.73 -70.42
C LYS A 808 15.09 123.93 -70.41
N ALA A 809 15.76 124.18 -69.28
CA ALA A 809 16.73 125.28 -69.12
C ALA A 809 17.79 125.35 -70.24
N GLN A 810 18.39 124.23 -70.64
CA GLN A 810 19.34 124.16 -71.78
C GLN A 810 18.78 124.79 -73.06
N LYS A 811 17.53 124.47 -73.39
CA LYS A 811 16.89 124.96 -74.61
C LYS A 811 16.52 126.43 -74.49
N ASP A 812 16.10 126.87 -73.30
CA ASP A 812 15.67 128.25 -73.08
C ASP A 812 16.83 129.26 -73.22
N VAL A 813 18.04 128.94 -72.72
CA VAL A 813 19.24 129.78 -72.92
C VAL A 813 19.87 129.58 -74.31
N GLN A 814 19.82 128.38 -74.90
CA GLN A 814 20.25 128.20 -76.30
C GLN A 814 19.35 128.98 -77.29
N ASN A 815 18.08 129.20 -76.96
CA ASN A 815 17.20 130.11 -77.71
C ASN A 815 17.57 131.59 -77.53
N LEU A 816 18.11 132.00 -76.38
CA LEU A 816 18.53 133.39 -76.13
C LEU A 816 19.75 133.81 -76.97
N TYR A 817 20.71 132.90 -77.20
CA TYR A 817 21.84 133.11 -78.11
C TYR A 817 21.38 133.55 -79.52
N ILE A 818 20.28 132.97 -80.01
CA ILE A 818 19.77 133.20 -81.37
C ILE A 818 19.19 134.62 -81.54
N SER A 819 18.68 135.24 -80.47
CA SER A 819 17.85 136.45 -80.56
C SER A 819 18.59 137.79 -80.39
N LYS A 820 19.81 137.82 -79.82
CA LYS A 820 20.50 139.09 -79.50
C LYS A 820 21.85 139.32 -80.19
N ARG A 821 22.56 138.28 -80.63
CA ARG A 821 23.91 138.39 -81.26
C ARG A 821 24.86 139.30 -80.47
N ASP A 822 24.92 139.06 -79.16
CA ASP A 822 25.70 139.85 -78.22
C ASP A 822 26.78 138.94 -77.61
N ASP A 823 28.05 139.19 -77.95
CA ASP A 823 29.17 138.32 -77.60
C ASP A 823 29.39 138.21 -76.07
N THR A 824 28.80 139.12 -75.29
CA THR A 824 28.76 139.02 -73.82
C THR A 824 28.00 137.80 -73.32
N VAL A 825 26.93 137.38 -74.01
CA VAL A 825 26.14 136.19 -73.63
C VAL A 825 26.90 134.90 -73.97
N LEU A 826 27.66 134.91 -75.06
CA LEU A 826 28.59 133.82 -75.40
C LEU A 826 29.72 133.73 -74.35
N LEU A 827 30.19 134.87 -73.85
CA LEU A 827 31.18 134.94 -72.77
C LEU A 827 30.64 134.37 -71.45
N GLN A 828 29.39 134.66 -71.11
CA GLN A 828 28.73 134.08 -69.93
C GLN A 828 28.55 132.57 -70.06
N GLN A 829 28.11 132.04 -71.21
CA GLN A 829 28.07 130.59 -71.42
C GLN A 829 29.46 129.94 -71.25
N ARG A 830 30.52 130.62 -71.69
CA ARG A 830 31.92 130.21 -71.50
C ARG A 830 32.39 130.22 -70.05
N GLU A 831 31.99 131.21 -69.27
CA GLU A 831 32.27 131.30 -67.83
C GLU A 831 31.57 130.17 -67.07
N VAL A 832 30.34 129.91 -67.48
CA VAL A 832 29.45 128.88 -66.94
C VAL A 832 30.01 127.48 -67.20
N GLU A 833 30.38 127.10 -68.43
CA GLU A 833 31.07 125.81 -68.72
C GLU A 833 32.28 125.59 -67.79
N LEU A 834 33.04 126.66 -67.52
CA LEU A 834 34.23 126.62 -66.67
C LEU A 834 33.90 126.50 -65.17
N ARG A 835 32.77 127.04 -64.71
CA ARG A 835 32.24 126.80 -63.35
C ARG A 835 31.85 125.32 -63.14
N GLU A 836 31.38 124.59 -64.15
CA GLU A 836 31.10 123.14 -64.04
C GLU A 836 32.40 122.33 -63.87
N LEU A 837 33.49 122.77 -64.52
CA LEU A 837 34.83 122.20 -64.36
C LEU A 837 35.46 122.54 -63.00
N GLN A 838 35.15 123.71 -62.41
CA GLN A 838 35.52 124.01 -61.02
C GLN A 838 34.80 123.08 -60.03
N GLU A 839 33.52 122.77 -60.28
CA GLU A 839 32.72 121.89 -59.44
C GLU A 839 33.14 120.41 -59.55
N GLN A 840 33.58 119.97 -60.74
CA GLN A 840 34.25 118.67 -60.91
C GLN A 840 35.60 118.61 -60.18
N ASN A 841 36.39 119.69 -60.17
CA ASN A 841 37.60 119.78 -59.34
C ASN A 841 37.26 119.74 -57.84
N ALA A 842 36.16 120.37 -57.41
CA ALA A 842 35.69 120.32 -56.03
C ALA A 842 35.28 118.90 -55.62
N MET A 843 34.55 118.17 -56.47
CA MET A 843 34.22 116.75 -56.21
C MET A 843 35.46 115.85 -56.22
N ALA A 844 36.43 116.08 -57.11
CA ALA A 844 37.70 115.34 -57.07
C ALA A 844 38.48 115.61 -55.77
N LEU A 845 38.51 116.87 -55.30
CA LEU A 845 39.05 117.21 -53.99
C LEU A 845 38.22 116.61 -52.84
N GLN A 846 36.91 116.38 -53.02
CA GLN A 846 36.04 115.74 -52.04
C GLN A 846 36.21 114.20 -52.01
N ASP A 847 36.48 113.55 -53.13
CA ASP A 847 36.86 112.13 -53.19
C ASP A 847 38.27 111.91 -52.63
N ILE A 848 39.19 112.86 -52.83
CA ILE A 848 40.50 112.87 -52.16
C ILE A 848 40.33 113.14 -50.66
N ALA A 849 39.43 114.04 -50.25
CA ALA A 849 39.09 114.23 -48.85
C ALA A 849 38.44 112.96 -48.25
N GLU A 850 37.58 112.26 -49.01
CA GLU A 850 37.02 110.96 -48.65
C GLU A 850 38.01 109.76 -48.85
N PHE A 851 39.26 110.09 -49.19
CA PHE A 851 40.44 109.24 -49.07
C PHE A 851 41.35 109.65 -47.88
N THR A 852 40.94 110.61 -47.03
CA THR A 852 41.86 111.29 -46.08
C THR A 852 41.56 111.12 -44.58
N ILE A 853 40.45 111.62 -43.96
CA ILE A 853 40.24 111.42 -42.49
C ILE A 853 40.23 109.95 -42.25
N ARG A 854 39.33 109.18 -42.98
CA ARG A 854 38.56 106.42 -43.26
C ARG A 854 39.62 105.16 -43.81
N HIS A 855 40.75 105.30 -44.61
CA HIS A 855 42.21 104.92 -44.45
C HIS A 855 43.07 106.03 -43.73
N VAL A 856 43.39 105.95 -42.42
CA VAL A 856 43.77 107.19 -41.64
C VAL A 856 45.19 107.67 -41.92
N GLU A 857 46.08 106.75 -42.25
CA GLU A 857 47.53 106.97 -42.22
C GLU A 857 48.04 107.98 -43.26
N ALA A 858 47.28 108.21 -44.34
CA ALA A 858 47.63 109.19 -45.37
C ALA A 858 47.48 110.65 -44.90
N GLU A 859 46.65 110.91 -43.88
CA GLU A 859 46.22 112.26 -43.48
C GLU A 859 47.40 113.20 -43.21
N ALA A 860 48.46 112.74 -42.53
CA ALA A 860 49.60 113.58 -42.18
C ALA A 860 50.45 114.02 -43.40
N TYR A 861 50.57 113.18 -44.43
CA TYR A 861 51.31 113.52 -45.65
C TYR A 861 50.46 114.39 -46.58
N VAL A 862 49.19 114.00 -46.78
CA VAL A 862 48.20 114.77 -47.52
C VAL A 862 48.15 116.19 -46.95
N LYS A 863 47.91 116.36 -45.65
CA LYS A 863 47.80 117.68 -45.00
C LYS A 863 49.07 118.52 -45.08
N LYS A 864 50.27 117.93 -44.99
CA LYS A 864 51.53 118.72 -44.96
C LYS A 864 51.94 119.31 -46.31
N LEU A 865 51.65 118.64 -47.43
CA LEU A 865 52.04 119.13 -48.77
C LEU A 865 51.34 120.44 -49.18
N LEU A 866 50.08 120.55 -48.78
CA LEU A 866 49.19 121.70 -48.98
C LEU A 866 49.67 122.94 -48.23
N ILE A 867 49.99 122.73 -46.95
CA ILE A 867 50.48 123.75 -46.02
C ILE A 867 51.83 124.31 -46.51
N ALA A 868 52.62 123.55 -47.27
CA ALA A 868 53.84 124.04 -47.93
C ALA A 868 53.60 124.84 -49.23
N LYS A 869 52.35 124.98 -49.69
CA LYS A 869 51.98 125.67 -50.94
C LYS A 869 50.94 126.80 -50.76
N ASN A 870 50.50 127.08 -49.53
CA ASN A 870 49.41 128.03 -49.23
C ASN A 870 48.10 127.72 -49.99
N ILE A 871 47.80 126.43 -50.20
CA ILE A 871 46.51 125.93 -50.69
C ILE A 871 46.14 124.75 -49.81
N GLU A 872 45.12 124.88 -48.98
CA GLU A 872 44.68 123.87 -48.00
C GLU A 872 43.71 122.86 -48.67
N LEU A 873 43.77 121.55 -48.34
CA LEU A 873 42.71 120.60 -48.74
C LEU A 873 41.56 120.72 -47.73
N PRO A 874 40.32 120.62 -48.20
CA PRO A 874 39.22 120.10 -47.40
C PRO A 874 39.58 118.78 -46.69
N SER A 875 39.24 118.68 -45.42
CA SER A 875 39.28 117.45 -44.61
C SER A 875 37.89 116.77 -44.65
N PHE A 876 37.70 115.44 -44.87
CA PHE A 876 36.61 114.51 -44.39
C PHE A 876 36.91 112.97 -44.64
N PRO A 877 36.06 111.93 -44.90
CA PRO A 877 36.15 110.54 -44.29
C PRO A 877 37.18 109.49 -44.84
N PRO A 878 37.61 108.34 -44.19
CA PRO A 878 39.40 107.84 -44.82
C PRO A 878 39.41 107.03 -46.23
N PRO A 879 38.49 106.16 -46.86
CA PRO A 879 38.65 105.71 -48.30
C PRO A 879 37.42 105.05 -49.06
N THR A 880 37.64 104.19 -50.08
CA THR A 880 37.26 102.72 -50.17
C THR A 880 37.11 102.14 -51.61
N LYS A 881 37.59 100.89 -51.84
CA LYS A 881 37.08 99.90 -52.84
C LYS A 881 37.19 100.39 -54.33
N SER A 882 36.72 99.78 -55.43
CA SER A 882 35.78 98.66 -55.68
C SER A 882 35.95 97.99 -57.08
N SER A 883 35.34 96.81 -57.25
CA SER A 883 34.50 96.39 -58.42
C SER A 883 35.07 96.03 -59.83
N THR A 884 34.87 94.75 -60.18
CA THR A 884 33.95 94.25 -61.26
C THR A 884 34.15 94.63 -62.73
N SER A 885 34.28 93.62 -63.61
CA SER A 885 33.36 93.27 -64.75
C SER A 885 34.05 92.29 -65.75
N LEU A 886 33.46 91.73 -66.83
CA LEU A 886 32.17 91.95 -67.52
C LEU A 886 31.75 90.70 -68.36
N TYR A 887 30.52 90.18 -68.18
CA TYR A 887 29.68 89.35 -69.10
C TYR A 887 30.13 87.95 -69.60
N GLY A 888 29.13 87.09 -69.86
CA GLY A 888 29.25 85.83 -70.61
C GLY A 888 28.12 84.84 -70.28
N SER A 889 27.14 84.64 -71.17
CA SER A 889 25.93 83.84 -70.90
C SER A 889 25.89 82.48 -71.60
N SER A 890 25.14 81.55 -70.98
CA SER A 890 24.39 80.42 -71.60
C SER A 890 24.95 78.99 -71.49
N ALA A 891 24.03 78.09 -71.10
CA ALA A 891 24.00 76.63 -71.27
C ALA A 891 25.07 75.76 -70.57
N GLY A 892 24.62 74.63 -70.01
CA GLY A 892 25.47 73.57 -69.44
C GLY A 892 25.03 73.12 -68.04
N SER A 893 24.18 72.10 -67.96
CA SER A 893 23.83 71.44 -66.69
C SER A 893 24.87 70.38 -66.33
N ILE A 894 25.26 70.30 -65.04
CA ILE A 894 25.49 69.03 -64.30
C ILE A 894 25.76 69.29 -62.80
N ASP A 895 25.11 68.46 -61.97
CA ASP A 895 25.33 68.03 -60.58
C ASP A 895 25.80 68.95 -59.42
N GLN A 896 24.83 69.16 -58.52
CA GLN A 896 24.86 68.93 -57.05
C GLN A 896 25.99 69.49 -56.15
N PRO A 897 25.67 70.42 -55.23
CA PRO A 897 26.38 70.62 -53.97
C PRO A 897 25.88 69.69 -52.84
N LEU A 898 26.59 69.68 -51.72
CA LEU A 898 26.35 68.80 -50.56
C LEU A 898 25.17 69.22 -49.66
N LYS A 899 24.34 68.24 -49.30
CA LYS A 899 23.67 68.00 -47.99
C LYS A 899 22.76 69.09 -47.36
N SER A 900 21.45 68.78 -47.38
CA SER A 900 20.52 68.85 -46.22
C SER A 900 20.13 70.25 -45.64
N THR A 901 18.98 70.47 -44.99
CA THR A 901 17.90 69.59 -44.51
C THR A 901 16.53 70.31 -44.58
N SER A 902 15.43 69.64 -44.98
CA SER A 902 14.07 70.20 -44.81
C SER A 902 12.92 69.17 -44.92
N ARG A 903 12.16 69.04 -43.82
CA ARG A 903 10.70 68.72 -43.70
C ARG A 903 10.11 67.42 -44.28
N VAL A 904 9.53 66.63 -43.36
CA VAL A 904 8.08 66.26 -43.28
C VAL A 904 7.27 66.65 -44.52
N SER A 905 6.83 65.78 -45.44
CA SER A 905 6.09 64.50 -45.36
C SER A 905 4.55 64.65 -45.23
N ALA A 906 3.85 64.55 -46.37
CA ALA A 906 2.47 64.04 -46.46
C ALA A 906 2.17 63.51 -47.89
N PHE A 907 1.69 62.26 -47.97
CA PHE A 907 0.62 61.71 -48.83
C PHE A 907 0.24 62.42 -50.16
N THR A 908 0.08 61.75 -51.32
CA THR A 908 0.27 60.31 -51.67
C THR A 908 0.27 60.06 -53.20
N SER A 909 0.72 58.85 -53.56
CA SER A 909 0.39 58.10 -54.80
C SER A 909 1.21 58.45 -56.07
N SER A 910 1.66 57.49 -56.89
CA SER A 910 1.33 56.04 -56.93
C SER A 910 2.51 55.15 -57.34
N ARG A 911 2.47 53.88 -56.90
CA ARG A 911 2.75 52.66 -57.71
C ARG A 911 4.21 52.28 -58.10
N GLU A 912 4.63 51.10 -57.62
CA GLU A 912 5.59 50.10 -58.21
C GLU A 912 7.03 50.53 -58.61
N SER A 913 8.10 49.73 -58.48
CA SER A 913 8.36 48.51 -57.67
C SER A 913 9.88 48.19 -57.67
N PHE A 914 10.32 47.30 -56.77
CA PHE A 914 11.61 46.59 -56.72
C PHE A 914 12.92 47.38 -56.52
N GLY A 915 13.64 47.07 -55.42
CA GLY A 915 15.01 47.47 -55.12
C GLY A 915 15.43 46.93 -53.75
N SER A 916 16.55 46.24 -53.63
CA SER A 916 16.93 45.43 -52.46
C SER A 916 18.25 45.90 -51.79
N VAL A 917 18.72 45.15 -50.77
CA VAL A 917 20.02 45.31 -50.04
C VAL A 917 19.95 46.47 -49.00
N VAL A 918 20.49 46.41 -47.77
CA VAL A 918 21.68 45.72 -47.20
C VAL A 918 21.40 44.93 -45.90
N LYS A 919 22.29 43.97 -45.63
CA LYS A 919 22.65 43.21 -44.40
C LYS A 919 22.55 44.03 -43.07
N ILE A 920 22.47 43.44 -41.85
CA ILE A 920 23.35 42.39 -41.28
C ILE A 920 22.62 41.36 -40.37
N GLU A 921 22.88 40.08 -40.68
CA GLU A 921 22.97 38.86 -39.84
C GLU A 921 22.00 38.60 -38.67
N PRO A 922 21.00 37.72 -38.86
CA PRO A 922 20.64 36.68 -37.90
C PRO A 922 21.56 35.44 -38.00
N ARG A 923 21.61 34.60 -36.96
CA ARG A 923 22.30 33.29 -36.95
C ARG A 923 21.32 32.13 -37.09
N PHE A 924 21.59 31.22 -38.05
CA PHE A 924 21.40 29.76 -38.08
C PHE A 924 22.28 29.25 -39.27
N GLU A 925 22.69 27.98 -39.43
CA GLU A 925 22.21 26.70 -38.89
C GLU A 925 23.40 25.69 -38.72
N GLU A 926 23.12 24.38 -38.64
CA GLU A 926 24.09 23.30 -38.31
C GLU A 926 25.08 22.91 -39.46
N PRO A 927 26.00 21.93 -39.24
CA PRO A 927 25.61 20.54 -39.56
C PRO A 927 26.11 19.42 -38.62
N SER A 928 25.18 18.51 -38.33
CA SER A 928 25.32 17.04 -38.33
C SER A 928 26.17 16.26 -37.29
N SER A 929 25.42 15.41 -36.55
CA SER A 929 25.61 13.95 -36.41
C SER A 929 25.89 13.35 -35.01
N ASN A 930 25.26 12.20 -34.79
CA ASN A 930 25.58 11.13 -33.82
C ASN A 930 25.46 11.35 -32.30
N ALA A 931 24.20 11.21 -31.85
CA ALA A 931 23.75 10.08 -31.01
C ALA A 931 23.67 10.20 -29.47
N SER A 932 22.88 9.26 -28.92
CA SER A 932 22.83 8.78 -27.51
C SER A 932 21.95 9.48 -26.47
N ARG A 933 20.69 9.00 -26.43
CA ARG A 933 20.01 8.38 -25.25
C ARG A 933 19.55 9.24 -24.04
N LYS A 934 18.24 9.05 -23.77
CA LYS A 934 17.56 8.70 -22.49
C LYS A 934 16.94 9.79 -21.59
N MET A 935 15.60 9.64 -21.42
CA MET A 935 14.82 9.83 -20.17
C MET A 935 14.59 11.29 -19.71
N THR A 936 13.52 11.67 -18.98
CA THR A 936 12.43 10.90 -18.31
C THR A 936 11.15 11.76 -18.14
N LYS A 937 9.94 11.14 -18.13
CA LYS A 937 8.68 11.40 -17.33
C LYS A 937 8.24 12.87 -16.99
N TYR A 938 6.96 13.27 -16.93
CA TYR A 938 5.68 12.54 -16.72
C TYR A 938 4.41 13.36 -17.09
N ASN A 939 3.37 12.69 -17.61
CA ASN A 939 1.89 12.84 -17.44
C ASN A 939 1.25 14.12 -16.83
N PRO A 940 0.07 14.55 -17.34
CA PRO A 940 -1.20 13.93 -16.90
C PRO A 940 -2.20 13.44 -17.99
N ARG A 941 -3.27 12.79 -17.48
CA ARG A 941 -4.40 12.05 -18.13
C ARG A 941 -5.60 13.01 -18.48
N PRO A 942 -6.76 12.59 -19.09
CA PRO A 942 -7.36 11.23 -19.10
C PRO A 942 -8.14 10.72 -20.36
N THR A 943 -8.48 9.42 -20.33
CA THR A 943 -9.58 8.72 -21.08
C THR A 943 -9.51 8.63 -22.62
N LYS A 944 -10.10 7.63 -23.30
CA LYS A 944 -11.05 6.54 -22.90
C LYS A 944 -10.85 5.27 -23.77
N ILE A 945 -11.02 4.09 -23.16
CA ILE A 945 -11.46 2.76 -23.69
C ILE A 945 -11.02 2.30 -25.09
N ALA A 946 -10.53 1.05 -25.17
CA ALA A 946 -10.40 0.27 -26.41
C ALA A 946 -11.00 -1.14 -26.26
N PRO A 947 -11.57 -1.76 -27.32
CA PRO A 947 -11.98 -3.16 -27.34
C PRO A 947 -10.87 -4.07 -27.91
N LYS A 948 -10.78 -5.31 -27.42
CA LYS A 948 -10.14 -6.43 -28.12
C LYS A 948 -11.21 -7.45 -28.52
N GLN A 949 -11.17 -7.90 -29.78
CA GLN A 949 -11.96 -9.04 -30.23
C GLN A 949 -11.23 -10.35 -29.92
N SER A 950 -12.00 -11.42 -29.70
CA SER A 950 -11.52 -12.80 -29.74
C SER A 950 -12.53 -13.68 -30.48
N SER A 951 -12.04 -14.46 -31.44
CA SER A 951 -12.77 -15.50 -32.18
C SER A 951 -11.75 -16.31 -32.98
N ARG A 952 -11.85 -17.63 -33.15
CA ARG A 952 -12.81 -18.59 -32.57
C ARG A 952 -12.23 -20.00 -32.73
N LYS A 953 -12.10 -20.76 -31.63
CA LYS A 953 -12.46 -22.19 -31.51
C LYS A 953 -12.29 -22.63 -30.06
#